data_AF-A0A1S9DWG0-F1
#
_entry.id   AF-A0A1S9DWG0-F1
#
_cell.length_a   1.000
_cell.length_b   1.000
_cell.length_c   1.000
_cell.angle_alpha   90.00
_cell.angle_beta   90.00
_cell.angle_gamma   90.00
#
_symmetry.space_group_name_H-M   'P 1'
#
loop_
_entity.id
_entity.type
_entity.pdbx_description
1 polymer ?
#
loop_
_entity_poly.entity_id
_entity_poly.type
_entity_poly.pdbx_seq_one_letter_code
_entity_poly.pdbx_strand_id
1 'polypeptide(L)'
;MTVKDAVKESLVGSSTDQSQPSSQAKTNFLRHARKDEGTGDLYMTEDDFINAIAPKHEDYHKIKREHYGILFKVADRKQTGKLSLSDWATFENLLSKPDAEYEIAFRLFDTDGTGAVKWETFKNLYNVNKDKDSIPFDWNSDWASLYTGRTKSRHDMTYPQFAQMLRGLQGERIRQAFHIFDKDGDGYIEPEDFQRIILETSKHKLSDYVLEHLPSLCNISTGTKISYATVRAFQNIMREMDMIDVIVREATQKSDDGKITRADFLNEAARITRFSLFTPMEADILFHFAGLDAPSGRLAQKDFAKVIDASWRMPLAIAGQAAAATAHKAADKTKSVLYNVLESVHHFALGSLAGAFGAFMVYPIDLVKTRMQNQRSTRVGERLYNNSLDCARKVIRNEGFTGLYSGVVPQLIGVAPEKAIKLTVNDLVRGHFTNKENGKIWYPYEILAGGTAGGCQVIFTNPLEIVKIRLQVQGEIAKNVEGAPRRSALWIVKNLGLVGLYKGASACLLRDVPFSAIYFPTYAHLKSDFFGESPTHKLGVVQLLTAGAIAGMPAAYLTTPCDVIKTRLQVEARKGEVGYTGLRHCARTILKEEGFKAFFKGGPARIIRSSPQFGFTLASYELLQKWLPMPGHEEVTPSGQIEPGVGLQGAKAPLPYLRSRNALKLILDLDENIGRIKIPQADKWPKFMQTPSTN
;
A
#
# COMPACT_ATOMS: atom_id res chain seq x y z
N MET A 1 12.49 39.95 -31.89
CA MET A 1 12.89 38.55 -31.70
C MET A 1 12.08 37.69 -32.64
N THR A 2 12.74 36.98 -33.54
CA THR A 2 12.08 36.01 -34.42
C THR A 2 11.62 34.82 -33.56
N VAL A 3 10.55 34.11 -33.92
CA VAL A 3 10.10 32.91 -33.19
C VAL A 3 11.24 31.87 -33.04
N LYS A 4 12.13 31.80 -34.04
CA LYS A 4 13.37 31.01 -33.99
C LYS A 4 14.33 31.46 -32.87
N ASP A 5 14.45 32.76 -32.61
CA ASP A 5 15.34 33.30 -31.58
C ASP A 5 14.77 33.07 -30.18
N ALA A 6 13.44 33.16 -30.02
CA ALA A 6 12.76 32.85 -28.76
C ALA A 6 12.85 31.35 -28.40
N VAL A 7 12.72 30.47 -29.40
CA VAL A 7 12.89 29.02 -29.24
C VAL A 7 14.36 28.66 -29.00
N LYS A 8 15.29 29.35 -29.66
CA LYS A 8 16.73 29.19 -29.41
C LYS A 8 17.09 29.64 -27.98
N GLU A 9 16.59 30.77 -27.50
CA GLU A 9 16.80 31.23 -26.12
C GLU A 9 16.20 30.26 -25.09
N SER A 10 15.00 29.71 -25.33
CA SER A 10 14.36 28.79 -24.38
C SER A 10 14.97 27.38 -24.35
N LEU A 11 15.58 26.93 -25.44
CA LEU A 11 16.22 25.60 -25.57
C LEU A 11 17.71 25.60 -25.20
N VAL A 12 18.44 26.62 -25.64
CA VAL A 12 19.87 26.78 -25.30
C VAL A 12 20.01 27.10 -23.81
N GLY A 13 19.01 27.78 -23.23
CA GLY A 13 19.11 28.36 -21.90
C GLY A 13 20.09 29.53 -21.97
N SER A 14 19.69 30.69 -21.48
CA SER A 14 20.68 31.74 -21.27
C SER A 14 21.76 31.15 -20.34
N SER A 15 23.04 31.33 -20.67
CA SER A 15 24.16 31.07 -19.75
C SER A 15 24.11 31.96 -18.48
N THR A 16 23.00 32.68 -18.30
CA THR A 16 22.70 33.69 -17.30
C THR A 16 21.52 33.32 -16.40
N ASP A 17 20.78 32.24 -16.68
CA ASP A 17 19.74 31.76 -15.76
C ASP A 17 20.39 30.97 -14.63
N GLN A 18 20.85 31.70 -13.61
CA GLN A 18 20.95 31.15 -12.26
C GLN A 18 19.52 30.87 -11.75
N SER A 19 18.88 29.86 -12.32
CA SER A 19 17.59 29.37 -11.83
C SER A 19 17.81 28.92 -10.39
N GLN A 20 17.23 29.65 -9.43
CA GLN A 20 17.39 29.30 -8.02
C GLN A 20 16.86 27.87 -7.80
N PRO A 21 17.68 26.94 -7.30
CA PRO A 21 17.24 25.57 -7.15
C PRO A 21 16.12 25.51 -6.12
N SER A 22 15.07 24.74 -6.41
CA SER A 22 13.97 24.51 -5.47
C SER A 22 14.53 23.95 -4.15
N SER A 23 13.86 24.23 -3.02
CA SER A 23 14.32 23.72 -1.71
C SER A 23 14.42 22.18 -1.69
N GLN A 24 13.57 21.50 -2.48
CA GLN A 24 13.62 20.05 -2.67
C GLN A 24 14.83 19.63 -3.52
N ALA A 25 15.12 20.31 -4.63
CA ALA A 25 16.29 20.07 -5.48
C ALA A 25 17.59 20.19 -4.70
N LYS A 26 17.72 21.25 -3.87
CA LYS A 26 18.89 21.47 -3.01
C LYS A 26 19.05 20.33 -2.00
N THR A 27 17.96 19.93 -1.35
CA THR A 27 17.99 18.86 -0.34
C THR A 27 18.37 17.52 -0.98
N ASN A 28 17.88 17.23 -2.18
CA ASN A 28 18.20 16.01 -2.90
C ASN A 28 19.66 15.99 -3.36
N PHE A 29 20.15 17.11 -3.92
CA PHE A 29 21.57 17.28 -4.27
C PHE A 29 22.47 17.07 -3.05
N LEU A 30 22.20 17.76 -1.94
CA LEU A 30 23.01 17.65 -0.72
C LEU A 30 23.03 16.24 -0.11
N ARG A 31 21.99 15.44 -0.35
CA ARG A 31 21.93 14.05 0.12
C ARG A 31 22.89 13.12 -0.63
N HIS A 32 23.16 13.42 -1.90
CA HIS A 32 23.94 12.56 -2.79
C HIS A 32 25.30 13.14 -3.20
N ALA A 33 25.50 14.45 -3.03
CA ALA A 33 26.74 15.14 -3.39
C ALA A 33 27.90 14.80 -2.45
N ARG A 34 29.10 14.75 -3.03
CA ARG A 34 30.39 14.61 -2.33
C ARG A 34 31.11 15.95 -2.34
N LYS A 35 32.05 16.12 -1.40
CA LYS A 35 32.88 17.31 -1.30
C LYS A 35 34.20 17.09 -2.03
N ASP A 36 34.60 18.04 -2.86
CA ASP A 36 35.92 18.04 -3.49
C ASP A 36 36.98 18.41 -2.45
N GLU A 37 37.98 17.55 -2.29
CA GLU A 37 39.08 17.76 -1.34
C GLU A 37 39.98 18.94 -1.75
N GLY A 38 39.98 19.32 -3.04
CA GLY A 38 40.80 20.42 -3.58
C GLY A 38 40.12 21.80 -3.54
N THR A 39 38.84 21.89 -3.90
CA THR A 39 38.11 23.18 -3.96
C THR A 39 37.14 23.40 -2.80
N GLY A 40 36.78 22.35 -2.08
CA GLY A 40 35.76 22.40 -1.03
C GLY A 40 34.32 22.48 -1.53
N ASP A 41 34.10 22.51 -2.85
CA ASP A 41 32.79 22.57 -3.47
C ASP A 41 32.11 21.19 -3.46
N LEU A 42 30.77 21.20 -3.45
CA LEU A 42 29.96 19.98 -3.53
C LEU A 42 29.66 19.64 -4.99
N TYR A 43 29.91 18.38 -5.36
CA TYR A 43 29.64 17.85 -6.70
C TYR A 43 29.04 16.44 -6.65
N MET A 44 28.37 16.03 -7.73
CA MET A 44 27.89 14.65 -7.90
C MET A 44 28.65 13.96 -9.04
N THR A 45 29.03 12.70 -8.82
CA THR A 45 29.56 11.80 -9.86
C THR A 45 28.42 11.13 -10.63
N GLU A 46 28.73 10.42 -11.72
CA GLU A 46 27.75 9.64 -12.50
C GLU A 46 27.00 8.62 -11.62
N ASP A 47 27.70 7.91 -10.74
CA ASP A 47 27.08 6.97 -9.80
C ASP A 47 26.17 7.67 -8.79
N ASP A 48 26.60 8.81 -8.23
CA ASP A 48 25.80 9.58 -7.28
C ASP A 48 24.53 10.15 -7.94
N PHE A 49 24.64 10.55 -9.22
CA PHE A 49 23.51 10.98 -10.05
C PHE A 49 22.53 9.84 -10.30
N ILE A 50 23.01 8.67 -10.72
CA ILE A 50 22.15 7.47 -10.88
C ILE A 50 21.45 7.12 -9.56
N ASN A 51 22.13 7.24 -8.41
CA ASN A 51 21.50 7.05 -7.09
C ASN A 51 20.38 8.07 -6.80
N ALA A 52 20.49 9.29 -7.31
CA ALA A 52 19.51 10.36 -7.10
C ALA A 52 18.29 10.25 -8.03
N ILE A 53 18.47 9.71 -9.25
CA ILE A 53 17.40 9.69 -10.28
C ILE A 53 16.82 8.30 -10.56
N ALA A 54 17.48 7.22 -10.16
CA ALA A 54 16.97 5.86 -10.37
C ALA A 54 16.10 5.45 -9.15
N PRO A 55 14.82 5.09 -9.34
CA PRO A 55 13.94 4.73 -8.22
C PRO A 55 14.36 3.42 -7.54
N LYS A 56 14.56 3.43 -6.23
CA LYS A 56 15.04 2.25 -5.46
C LYS A 56 14.16 0.99 -5.55
N HIS A 57 12.89 1.14 -5.94
CA HIS A 57 11.89 0.06 -5.99
C HIS A 57 11.44 -0.29 -7.42
N GLU A 58 12.18 0.16 -8.45
CA GLU A 58 11.83 -0.14 -9.85
C GLU A 58 12.31 -1.53 -10.29
N ASP A 59 11.52 -2.21 -11.14
CA ASP A 59 11.94 -3.43 -11.82
C ASP A 59 12.95 -3.11 -12.92
N TYR A 60 14.24 -3.24 -12.61
CA TYR A 60 15.35 -2.98 -13.54
C TYR A 60 15.59 -4.10 -14.57
N HIS A 61 14.65 -5.05 -14.73
CA HIS A 61 14.78 -6.19 -15.64
C HIS A 61 14.87 -5.78 -17.12
N LYS A 62 14.07 -4.80 -17.56
CA LYS A 62 14.07 -4.31 -18.96
C LYS A 62 14.97 -3.09 -19.14
N ILE A 63 14.84 -2.10 -18.27
CA ILE A 63 15.70 -0.91 -18.25
C ILE A 63 16.65 -1.08 -17.07
N LYS A 64 17.88 -1.52 -17.34
CA LYS A 64 18.89 -1.65 -16.28
C LYS A 64 19.19 -0.29 -15.68
N ARG A 65 19.48 -0.27 -14.38
CA ARG A 65 19.88 0.91 -13.62
C ARG A 65 21.00 1.71 -14.29
N GLU A 66 21.95 1.03 -14.93
CA GLU A 66 23.08 1.63 -15.64
C GLU A 66 22.65 2.53 -16.82
N HIS A 67 21.50 2.27 -17.47
CA HIS A 67 21.03 3.11 -18.58
C HIS A 67 20.66 4.52 -18.14
N TYR A 68 20.37 4.74 -16.85
CA TYR A 68 20.17 6.08 -16.30
C TYR A 68 21.44 6.95 -16.39
N GLY A 69 22.63 6.34 -16.53
CA GLY A 69 23.89 7.07 -16.77
C GLY A 69 23.88 7.89 -18.07
N ILE A 70 23.07 7.53 -19.07
CA ILE A 70 22.91 8.36 -20.28
C ILE A 70 22.42 9.77 -19.93
N LEU A 71 21.53 9.88 -18.95
CA LEU A 71 20.96 11.15 -18.52
C LEU A 71 22.00 12.03 -17.82
N PHE A 72 23.08 11.45 -17.29
CA PHE A 72 24.21 12.20 -16.74
C PHE A 72 24.85 13.08 -17.82
N LYS A 73 24.97 12.58 -19.05
CA LYS A 73 25.51 13.36 -20.19
C LYS A 73 24.64 14.56 -20.55
N VAL A 74 23.35 14.48 -20.30
CA VAL A 74 22.39 15.59 -20.52
C VAL A 74 22.49 16.62 -19.39
N ALA A 75 22.77 16.17 -18.17
CA ALA A 75 23.00 17.04 -17.02
C ALA A 75 24.37 17.74 -17.08
N ASP A 76 25.44 17.02 -17.47
CA ASP A 76 26.82 17.52 -17.54
C ASP A 76 27.11 18.20 -18.89
N ARG A 77 26.49 19.37 -19.09
CA ARG A 77 26.66 20.16 -20.33
C ARG A 77 28.10 20.59 -20.59
N LYS A 78 28.91 20.71 -19.55
CA LYS A 78 30.32 21.13 -19.65
C LYS A 78 31.27 19.96 -19.87
N GLN A 79 30.77 18.71 -19.88
CA GLN A 79 31.55 17.47 -20.03
C GLN A 79 32.72 17.39 -19.06
N THR A 80 32.50 17.84 -17.81
CA THR A 80 33.54 17.86 -16.77
C THR A 80 33.64 16.54 -16.01
N GLY A 81 32.68 15.64 -16.17
CA GLY A 81 32.54 14.41 -15.39
C GLY A 81 32.02 14.65 -13.96
N LYS A 82 31.66 15.88 -13.61
CA LYS A 82 31.17 16.29 -12.29
C LYS A 82 29.96 17.21 -12.43
N LEU A 83 28.90 16.99 -11.66
CA LEU A 83 27.73 17.87 -11.64
C LEU A 83 27.78 18.83 -10.47
N SER A 84 27.71 20.13 -10.76
CA SER A 84 27.53 21.16 -9.75
C SER A 84 26.07 21.31 -9.33
N LEU A 85 25.80 22.03 -8.23
CA LEU A 85 24.44 22.35 -7.81
C LEU A 85 23.66 23.11 -8.89
N SER A 86 24.33 23.97 -9.67
CA SER A 86 23.68 24.68 -10.78
C SER A 86 23.30 23.72 -11.91
N ASP A 87 24.17 22.76 -12.27
CA ASP A 87 23.88 21.80 -13.34
C ASP A 87 22.72 20.88 -12.93
N TRP A 88 22.71 20.45 -11.67
CA TRP A 88 21.59 19.69 -11.09
C TRP A 88 20.28 20.48 -11.10
N ALA A 89 20.31 21.76 -10.74
CA ALA A 89 19.13 22.62 -10.76
C ALA A 89 18.56 22.76 -12.18
N THR A 90 19.43 22.95 -13.19
CA THR A 90 19.02 23.00 -14.60
C THR A 90 18.43 21.67 -15.06
N PHE A 91 18.97 20.55 -14.61
CA PHE A 91 18.43 19.23 -14.93
C PHE A 91 17.07 18.95 -14.27
N GLU A 92 16.87 19.31 -13.00
CA GLU A 92 15.54 19.19 -12.37
C GLU A 92 14.50 20.12 -13.02
N ASN A 93 14.90 21.34 -13.38
CA ASN A 93 14.02 22.25 -14.10
C ASN A 93 13.64 21.69 -15.48
N LEU A 94 14.56 21.03 -16.17
CA LEU A 94 14.27 20.28 -17.39
C LEU A 94 13.23 19.18 -17.12
N LEU A 95 13.41 18.38 -16.06
CA LEU A 95 12.45 17.36 -15.65
C LEU A 95 11.09 17.92 -15.23
N SER A 96 10.99 19.20 -14.83
CA SER A 96 9.71 19.84 -14.54
C SER A 96 8.93 20.28 -15.80
N LYS A 97 9.55 20.31 -16.98
CA LYS A 97 8.86 20.69 -18.22
C LYS A 97 7.84 19.63 -18.70
N PRO A 98 6.70 20.03 -19.30
CA PRO A 98 5.68 19.11 -19.79
C PRO A 98 6.18 18.07 -20.79
N ASP A 99 7.15 18.43 -21.62
CA ASP A 99 7.72 17.67 -22.73
C ASP A 99 9.18 17.23 -22.47
N ALA A 100 9.54 17.09 -21.19
CA ALA A 100 10.91 16.80 -20.74
C ALA A 100 11.53 15.59 -21.45
N GLU A 101 10.76 14.54 -21.73
CA GLU A 101 11.25 13.34 -22.41
C GLU A 101 11.82 13.60 -23.80
N TYR A 102 11.17 14.46 -24.60
CA TYR A 102 11.64 14.82 -25.94
C TYR A 102 12.81 15.80 -25.86
N GLU A 103 12.78 16.72 -24.90
CA GLU A 103 13.86 17.69 -24.74
C GLU A 103 15.15 17.04 -24.22
N ILE A 104 15.05 16.05 -23.33
CA ILE A 104 16.18 15.22 -22.90
C ILE A 104 16.79 14.49 -24.09
N ALA A 105 15.96 13.83 -24.90
CA ALA A 105 16.44 13.14 -26.10
C ALA A 105 17.09 14.12 -27.08
N PHE A 106 16.51 15.29 -27.31
CA PHE A 106 17.10 16.32 -28.17
C PHE A 106 18.46 16.79 -27.67
N ARG A 107 18.58 17.11 -26.37
CA ARG A 107 19.83 17.54 -25.74
C ARG A 107 20.92 16.48 -25.77
N LEU A 108 20.55 15.19 -25.81
CA LEU A 108 21.51 14.10 -25.99
C LEU A 108 22.18 14.14 -27.38
N PHE A 109 21.47 14.62 -28.41
CA PHE A 109 21.97 14.71 -29.78
C PHE A 109 22.48 16.10 -30.19
N ASP A 110 22.09 17.17 -29.49
CA ASP A 110 22.66 18.53 -29.63
C ASP A 110 23.92 18.69 -28.76
N THR A 111 24.98 17.94 -29.11
CA THR A 111 26.26 17.95 -28.37
C THR A 111 26.91 19.33 -28.28
N ASP A 112 26.64 20.18 -29.26
CA ASP A 112 27.28 21.49 -29.42
C ASP A 112 26.45 22.62 -28.79
N GLY A 113 25.24 22.32 -28.27
CA GLY A 113 24.33 23.30 -27.68
C GLY A 113 23.85 24.37 -28.67
N THR A 114 23.81 24.04 -29.96
CA THR A 114 23.50 24.99 -31.04
C THR A 114 22.00 25.29 -31.18
N GLY A 115 21.15 24.47 -30.53
CA GLY A 115 19.71 24.50 -30.68
C GLY A 115 19.21 23.76 -31.94
N ALA A 116 20.09 22.98 -32.58
CA ALA A 116 19.76 22.11 -33.71
C ALA A 116 20.60 20.82 -33.67
N VAL A 117 19.99 19.70 -34.03
CA VAL A 117 20.68 18.41 -34.16
C VAL A 117 21.31 18.33 -35.55
N LYS A 118 22.64 18.36 -35.59
CA LYS A 118 23.41 18.18 -36.83
C LYS A 118 23.32 16.75 -37.32
N TRP A 119 23.18 16.59 -38.64
CA TRP A 119 23.07 15.28 -39.28
C TRP A 119 24.26 14.35 -38.96
N GLU A 120 25.48 14.87 -39.06
CA GLU A 120 26.70 14.07 -38.84
C GLU A 120 26.80 13.60 -37.38
N THR A 121 26.50 14.48 -36.41
CA THR A 121 26.47 14.14 -34.98
C THR A 121 25.42 13.07 -34.70
N PHE A 122 24.23 13.22 -35.26
CA PHE A 122 23.15 12.25 -35.12
C PHE A 122 23.53 10.88 -35.67
N LYS A 123 24.06 10.84 -36.90
CA LYS A 123 24.47 9.60 -37.56
C LYS A 123 25.62 8.91 -36.82
N ASN A 124 26.59 9.68 -36.33
CA ASN A 124 27.72 9.14 -35.57
C ASN A 124 27.25 8.54 -34.24
N LEU A 125 26.44 9.25 -33.46
CA LEU A 125 25.90 8.74 -32.20
C LEU A 125 25.00 7.51 -32.40
N TYR A 126 24.21 7.49 -33.48
CA TYR A 126 23.43 6.31 -33.84
C TYR A 126 24.33 5.10 -34.15
N ASN A 127 25.33 5.27 -35.01
CA ASN A 127 26.21 4.18 -35.44
C ASN A 127 27.14 3.66 -34.32
N VAL A 128 27.61 4.54 -33.43
CA VAL A 128 28.50 4.16 -32.31
C VAL A 128 27.79 3.23 -31.34
N ASN A 129 26.48 3.39 -31.15
CA ASN A 129 25.71 2.57 -30.22
C ASN A 129 25.23 1.24 -30.84
N LYS A 130 25.24 1.12 -32.17
CA LYS A 130 24.77 -0.05 -32.90
C LYS A 130 25.67 -1.29 -32.73
N ASP A 131 25.07 -2.46 -32.65
CA ASP A 131 25.76 -3.77 -32.63
C ASP A 131 25.90 -4.34 -34.05
N LYS A 132 26.91 -5.20 -34.29
CA LYS A 132 27.20 -5.75 -35.63
C LYS A 132 26.06 -6.62 -36.20
N ASP A 133 25.24 -7.22 -35.33
CA ASP A 133 24.19 -8.17 -35.71
C ASP A 133 22.78 -7.54 -35.80
N SER A 134 22.69 -6.23 -35.59
CA SER A 134 21.44 -5.46 -35.63
C SER A 134 20.94 -5.23 -37.06
N ILE A 135 19.62 -5.18 -37.22
CA ILE A 135 18.94 -4.92 -38.50
C ILE A 135 19.36 -3.54 -39.03
N PRO A 136 19.86 -3.46 -40.28
CA PRO A 136 20.29 -2.19 -40.87
C PRO A 136 19.08 -1.24 -41.01
N PHE A 137 19.33 0.04 -40.79
CA PHE A 137 18.35 1.10 -41.01
C PHE A 137 18.90 2.03 -42.10
N ASP A 138 18.14 2.20 -43.17
CA ASP A 138 18.48 3.08 -44.27
C ASP A 138 18.05 4.52 -43.98
N TRP A 139 19.05 5.29 -43.58
CA TRP A 139 19.00 6.74 -43.37
C TRP A 139 18.92 7.56 -44.66
N ASN A 140 18.99 6.93 -45.84
CA ASN A 140 18.75 7.55 -47.14
C ASN A 140 17.35 7.22 -47.71
N SER A 141 16.50 6.55 -46.93
CA SER A 141 15.14 6.25 -47.36
C SER A 141 14.33 7.52 -47.65
N ASP A 142 13.27 7.39 -48.44
CA ASP A 142 12.36 8.50 -48.73
C ASP A 142 11.84 9.13 -47.43
N TRP A 143 11.46 8.31 -46.44
CA TRP A 143 11.01 8.77 -45.12
C TRP A 143 12.07 9.59 -44.39
N ALA A 144 13.31 9.08 -44.30
CA ALA A 144 14.38 9.77 -43.58
C ALA A 144 14.77 11.08 -44.28
N SER A 145 14.71 11.09 -45.62
CA SER A 145 15.04 12.26 -46.43
C SER A 145 14.06 13.42 -46.25
N LEU A 146 12.82 13.17 -45.82
CA LEU A 146 11.84 14.22 -45.51
C LEU A 146 12.23 15.04 -44.28
N TYR A 147 12.94 14.42 -43.31
CA TYR A 147 13.37 15.09 -42.08
C TYR A 147 14.76 15.69 -42.16
N THR A 148 15.66 15.02 -42.89
CA THR A 148 17.10 15.34 -42.87
C THR A 148 17.63 15.78 -44.23
N GLY A 149 16.78 15.78 -45.27
CA GLY A 149 17.15 16.09 -46.64
C GLY A 149 17.73 14.90 -47.40
N ARG A 150 17.84 15.02 -48.74
CA ARG A 150 18.52 14.03 -49.58
C ARG A 150 20.05 14.17 -49.44
N THR A 151 20.82 13.18 -49.90
CA THR A 151 22.29 13.16 -49.78
C THR A 151 22.99 14.45 -50.22
N LYS A 152 22.44 15.18 -51.20
CA LYS A 152 22.98 16.45 -51.71
C LYS A 152 22.40 17.71 -51.03
N SER A 153 21.36 17.57 -50.21
CA SER A 153 20.62 18.68 -49.58
C SER A 153 20.31 18.38 -48.11
N ARG A 154 21.26 17.76 -47.40
CA ARG A 154 21.11 17.43 -45.98
C ARG A 154 21.00 18.73 -45.16
N HIS A 155 20.14 18.74 -44.16
CA HIS A 155 19.94 19.89 -43.27
C HIS A 155 19.77 19.46 -41.81
N ASP A 156 20.04 20.40 -40.90
CA ASP A 156 19.96 20.18 -39.46
C ASP A 156 18.50 20.22 -38.98
N MET A 157 18.20 19.44 -37.94
CA MET A 157 16.86 19.34 -37.38
C MET A 157 16.70 20.26 -36.17
N THR A 158 15.68 21.11 -36.21
CA THR A 158 15.24 21.85 -35.01
C THR A 158 14.54 20.92 -34.01
N TYR A 159 14.41 21.35 -32.75
CA TYR A 159 13.74 20.55 -31.71
C TYR A 159 12.35 20.01 -32.12
N PRO A 160 11.41 20.82 -32.65
CA PRO A 160 10.11 20.30 -33.06
C PRO A 160 10.19 19.25 -34.19
N GLN A 161 11.11 19.45 -35.15
CA GLN A 161 11.33 18.49 -36.25
C GLN A 161 11.91 17.18 -35.73
N PHE A 162 12.89 17.25 -34.83
CA PHE A 162 13.51 16.10 -34.21
C PHE A 162 12.51 15.30 -33.37
N ALA A 163 11.71 15.96 -32.53
CA ALA A 163 10.69 15.31 -31.72
C ALA A 163 9.66 14.57 -32.59
N GLN A 164 9.20 15.20 -33.68
CA GLN A 164 8.26 14.57 -34.61
C GLN A 164 8.89 13.40 -35.38
N MET A 165 10.16 13.52 -35.77
CA MET A 165 10.92 12.43 -36.40
C MET A 165 11.02 11.21 -35.47
N LEU A 166 11.39 11.43 -34.20
CA LEU A 166 11.51 10.36 -33.20
C LEU A 166 10.20 9.58 -33.04
N ARG A 167 9.07 10.27 -32.98
CA ARG A 167 7.75 9.64 -32.88
C ARG A 167 7.43 8.74 -34.09
N GLY A 168 7.90 9.10 -35.29
CA GLY A 168 7.71 8.30 -36.51
C GLY A 168 8.75 7.19 -36.72
N LEU A 169 9.94 7.33 -36.13
CA LEU A 169 11.10 6.49 -36.41
C LEU A 169 10.83 5.01 -36.15
N GLN A 170 10.17 4.66 -35.05
CA GLN A 170 9.90 3.26 -34.73
C GLN A 170 9.07 2.55 -35.80
N GLY A 171 8.08 3.23 -36.37
CA GLY A 171 7.27 2.65 -37.44
C GLY A 171 8.06 2.47 -38.72
N GLU A 172 8.95 3.41 -39.02
CA GLU A 172 9.84 3.27 -40.17
C GLU A 172 10.86 2.15 -39.97
N ARG A 173 11.41 1.99 -38.76
CA ARG A 173 12.33 0.87 -38.43
C ARG A 173 11.66 -0.47 -38.69
N ILE A 174 10.44 -0.67 -38.20
CA ILE A 174 9.67 -1.89 -38.42
C ILE A 174 9.38 -2.09 -39.91
N ARG A 175 9.02 -1.03 -40.64
CA ARG A 175 8.73 -1.09 -42.09
C ARG A 175 9.96 -1.49 -42.90
N GLN A 176 11.11 -0.88 -42.64
CA GLN A 176 12.36 -1.22 -43.34
C GLN A 176 12.83 -2.63 -42.98
N ALA A 177 12.72 -3.01 -41.70
CA ALA A 177 13.03 -4.36 -41.27
C ALA A 177 12.15 -5.40 -42.00
N PHE A 178 10.85 -5.14 -42.12
CA PHE A 178 9.93 -5.99 -42.88
C PHE A 178 10.40 -6.18 -44.32
N HIS A 179 10.73 -5.09 -45.03
CA HIS A 179 11.23 -5.15 -46.40
C HIS A 179 12.56 -5.93 -46.55
N ILE A 180 13.39 -5.98 -45.51
CA ILE A 180 14.64 -6.75 -45.55
C ILE A 180 14.36 -8.26 -45.48
N PHE A 181 13.34 -8.67 -44.73
CA PHE A 181 12.98 -10.08 -44.57
C PHE A 181 11.99 -10.59 -45.64
N ASP A 182 11.21 -9.69 -46.25
CA ASP A 182 10.34 -9.94 -47.41
C ASP A 182 11.18 -10.04 -48.70
N LYS A 183 11.85 -11.18 -48.88
CA LYS A 183 12.83 -11.41 -49.96
C LYS A 183 12.18 -11.54 -51.35
N ASP A 184 10.95 -12.03 -51.41
CA ASP A 184 10.17 -12.26 -52.63
C ASP A 184 9.21 -11.11 -52.95
N GLY A 185 9.00 -10.17 -52.01
CA GLY A 185 8.15 -9.01 -52.20
C GLY A 185 6.66 -9.37 -52.22
N ASP A 186 6.30 -10.51 -51.65
CA ASP A 186 4.93 -11.01 -51.61
C ASP A 186 4.10 -10.36 -50.49
N GLY A 187 4.75 -9.59 -49.60
CA GLY A 187 4.14 -8.91 -48.47
C GLY A 187 3.97 -9.81 -47.24
N TYR A 188 4.70 -10.92 -47.16
CA TYR A 188 4.71 -11.87 -46.06
C TYR A 188 6.12 -12.18 -45.57
N ILE A 189 6.27 -12.45 -44.28
CA ILE A 189 7.52 -12.86 -43.66
C ILE A 189 7.32 -14.12 -42.80
N GLU A 190 8.42 -14.82 -42.52
CA GLU A 190 8.38 -15.96 -41.62
C GLU A 190 8.17 -15.52 -40.15
N PRO A 191 7.59 -16.39 -39.31
CA PRO A 191 7.29 -16.05 -37.91
C PRO A 191 8.53 -15.69 -37.09
N GLU A 192 9.66 -16.35 -37.37
CA GLU A 192 10.96 -16.10 -36.73
C GLU A 192 11.52 -14.73 -37.12
N ASP A 193 11.33 -14.32 -38.38
CA ASP A 193 11.73 -13.00 -38.85
C ASP A 193 10.91 -11.90 -38.15
N PHE A 194 9.60 -12.09 -38.03
CA PHE A 194 8.76 -11.19 -37.24
C PHE A 194 9.20 -11.10 -35.77
N GLN A 195 9.48 -12.25 -35.14
CA GLN A 195 9.98 -12.28 -33.77
C GLN A 195 11.28 -11.49 -33.64
N ARG A 196 12.22 -11.65 -34.59
CA ARG A 196 13.48 -10.90 -34.64
C ARG A 196 13.25 -9.39 -34.76
N ILE A 197 12.35 -8.95 -35.65
CA ILE A 197 11.99 -7.53 -35.80
C ILE A 197 11.50 -6.96 -34.45
N ILE A 198 10.54 -7.63 -33.82
CA ILE A 198 9.94 -7.15 -32.57
C ILE A 198 10.93 -7.13 -31.40
N LEU A 199 11.79 -8.15 -31.30
CA LEU A 199 12.84 -8.22 -30.27
C LEU A 199 13.84 -7.08 -30.38
N GLU A 200 14.16 -6.63 -31.60
CA GLU A 200 15.14 -5.55 -31.80
C GLU A 200 14.51 -4.15 -31.70
N THR A 201 13.25 -3.99 -32.10
CA THR A 201 12.61 -2.66 -32.14
C THR A 201 11.82 -2.31 -30.87
N SER A 202 11.24 -3.31 -30.20
CA SER A 202 10.15 -3.09 -29.23
C SER A 202 10.20 -3.95 -27.96
N LYS A 203 11.28 -4.72 -27.73
CA LYS A 203 11.39 -5.65 -26.58
C LYS A 203 11.19 -4.99 -25.20
N HIS A 204 11.61 -3.74 -25.03
CA HIS A 204 11.47 -2.99 -23.77
C HIS A 204 10.02 -2.53 -23.50
N LYS A 205 9.14 -2.59 -24.50
CA LYS A 205 7.71 -2.23 -24.39
C LYS A 205 6.80 -3.42 -24.14
N LEU A 206 7.29 -4.64 -24.34
CA LEU A 206 6.49 -5.86 -24.33
C LEU A 206 6.81 -6.73 -23.10
N SER A 207 5.77 -7.38 -22.59
CA SER A 207 5.88 -8.38 -21.52
C SER A 207 6.65 -9.61 -21.99
N ASP A 208 7.30 -10.32 -21.07
CA ASP A 208 8.02 -11.55 -21.41
C ASP A 208 7.05 -12.63 -21.94
N TYR A 209 5.81 -12.60 -21.49
CA TYR A 209 4.73 -13.45 -22.00
C TYR A 209 4.43 -13.24 -23.47
N VAL A 210 4.29 -11.98 -23.90
CA VAL A 210 4.04 -11.68 -25.31
C VAL A 210 5.25 -12.14 -26.13
N LEU A 211 6.47 -11.85 -25.67
CA LEU A 211 7.71 -12.22 -26.36
C LEU A 211 7.87 -13.73 -26.55
N GLU A 212 7.53 -14.53 -25.55
CA GLU A 212 7.58 -16.00 -25.62
C GLU A 212 6.51 -16.57 -26.57
N HIS A 213 5.36 -15.91 -26.67
CA HIS A 213 4.24 -16.37 -27.50
C HIS A 213 4.13 -15.67 -28.86
N LEU A 214 5.09 -14.82 -29.25
CA LEU A 214 5.09 -14.16 -30.57
C LEU A 214 4.88 -15.13 -31.74
N PRO A 215 5.48 -16.35 -31.77
CA PRO A 215 5.25 -17.29 -32.87
C PRO A 215 3.82 -17.80 -32.98
N SER A 216 3.04 -17.76 -31.89
CA SER A 216 1.63 -18.21 -31.90
C SER A 216 0.72 -17.32 -32.74
N LEU A 217 1.20 -16.14 -33.13
CA LEU A 217 0.43 -15.15 -33.87
C LEU A 217 0.03 -15.62 -35.28
N CYS A 218 0.77 -16.58 -35.85
CA CYS A 218 0.42 -17.23 -37.11
C CYS A 218 -0.88 -18.02 -37.03
N ASN A 219 -1.34 -18.39 -35.82
CA ASN A 219 -2.60 -19.09 -35.64
C ASN A 219 -3.83 -18.19 -35.86
N ILE A 220 -3.65 -16.86 -35.91
CA ILE A 220 -4.72 -15.90 -36.17
C ILE A 220 -4.88 -15.66 -37.67
N SER A 221 -3.77 -15.66 -38.42
CA SER A 221 -3.80 -15.52 -39.88
C SER A 221 -4.20 -16.83 -40.54
N THR A 222 -4.91 -16.75 -41.67
CA THR A 222 -5.32 -17.93 -42.46
C THR A 222 -4.15 -18.66 -43.15
N GLY A 223 -2.91 -18.22 -42.93
CA GLY A 223 -1.69 -18.79 -43.50
C GLY A 223 -0.57 -18.94 -42.46
N THR A 224 0.45 -19.71 -42.81
CA THR A 224 1.63 -19.98 -41.94
C THR A 224 2.59 -18.81 -41.84
N LYS A 225 2.55 -17.87 -42.80
CA LYS A 225 3.37 -16.66 -42.85
C LYS A 225 2.64 -15.45 -42.26
N ILE A 226 3.40 -14.46 -41.78
CA ILE A 226 2.88 -13.22 -41.19
C ILE A 226 2.83 -12.11 -42.25
N SER A 227 1.63 -11.56 -42.48
CA SER A 227 1.44 -10.45 -43.44
C SER A 227 1.91 -9.11 -42.87
N TYR A 228 2.26 -8.16 -43.75
CA TYR A 228 2.56 -6.78 -43.33
C TYR A 228 1.40 -6.13 -42.54
N ALA A 229 0.15 -6.43 -42.90
CA ALA A 229 -1.03 -5.90 -42.21
C ALA A 229 -1.07 -6.36 -40.74
N THR A 230 -0.70 -7.61 -40.50
CA THR A 230 -0.59 -8.21 -39.17
C THR A 230 0.49 -7.52 -38.32
N VAL A 231 1.67 -7.27 -38.90
CA VAL A 231 2.75 -6.51 -38.24
C VAL A 231 2.28 -5.11 -37.86
N ARG A 232 1.54 -4.44 -38.74
CA ARG A 232 0.98 -3.11 -38.51
C ARG A 232 -0.08 -3.08 -37.41
N ALA A 233 -0.98 -4.08 -37.37
CA ALA A 233 -1.95 -4.20 -36.29
C ALA A 233 -1.26 -4.41 -34.93
N PHE A 234 -0.27 -5.30 -34.86
CA PHE A 234 0.53 -5.50 -33.65
C PHE A 234 1.22 -4.20 -33.20
N GLN A 235 1.77 -3.43 -34.14
CA GLN A 235 2.36 -2.12 -33.85
C GLN A 235 1.35 -1.11 -33.28
N ASN A 236 0.13 -1.05 -33.84
CA ASN A 236 -0.90 -0.16 -33.35
C ASN A 236 -1.35 -0.53 -31.93
N ILE A 237 -1.48 -1.83 -31.62
CA ILE A 237 -1.76 -2.31 -30.25
C ILE A 237 -0.70 -1.83 -29.27
N MET A 238 0.59 -1.97 -29.62
CA MET A 238 1.69 -1.48 -28.76
C MET A 238 1.63 0.03 -28.53
N ARG A 239 1.17 0.81 -29.52
CA ARG A 239 1.07 2.26 -29.41
C ARG A 239 -0.08 2.71 -28.52
N GLU A 240 -1.19 1.98 -28.54
CA GLU A 240 -2.43 2.35 -27.84
C GLU A 240 -2.62 1.57 -26.51
N MET A 241 -1.55 0.98 -25.94
CA MET A 241 -1.60 0.17 -24.71
C MET A 241 -2.33 0.85 -23.55
N ASP A 242 -2.08 2.14 -23.32
CA ASP A 242 -2.73 2.90 -22.24
C ASP A 242 -4.24 3.03 -22.47
N MET A 243 -4.65 3.23 -23.73
CA MET A 243 -6.06 3.35 -24.10
C MET A 243 -6.76 1.98 -24.04
N ILE A 244 -6.07 0.90 -24.41
CA ILE A 244 -6.55 -0.47 -24.24
C ILE A 244 -6.85 -0.72 -22.75
N ASP A 245 -5.96 -0.34 -21.84
CA ASP A 245 -6.19 -0.52 -20.40
C ASP A 245 -7.42 0.24 -19.90
N VAL A 246 -7.57 1.51 -20.30
CA VAL A 246 -8.77 2.31 -19.97
C VAL A 246 -10.03 1.62 -20.47
N ILE A 247 -10.06 1.18 -21.73
CA ILE A 247 -11.24 0.53 -22.32
C ILE A 247 -11.54 -0.81 -21.63
N VAL A 248 -10.53 -1.64 -21.38
CA VAL A 248 -10.69 -2.92 -20.68
C VAL A 248 -11.24 -2.70 -19.28
N ARG A 249 -10.73 -1.69 -18.55
CA ARG A 249 -11.19 -1.37 -17.20
C ARG A 249 -12.65 -0.90 -17.20
N GLU A 250 -13.02 0.03 -18.06
CA GLU A 250 -14.40 0.51 -18.14
C GLU A 250 -15.36 -0.61 -18.60
N ALA A 251 -14.95 -1.44 -19.55
CA ALA A 251 -15.74 -2.55 -20.04
C ALA A 251 -15.94 -3.65 -18.97
N THR A 252 -14.89 -3.96 -18.19
CA THR A 252 -14.98 -4.96 -17.10
C THR A 252 -15.77 -4.45 -15.91
N GLN A 253 -15.71 -3.16 -15.57
CA GLN A 253 -16.55 -2.55 -14.53
C GLN A 253 -18.05 -2.57 -14.87
N LYS A 254 -18.39 -2.46 -16.17
CA LYS A 254 -19.77 -2.55 -16.66
C LYS A 254 -20.28 -3.98 -16.80
N SER A 255 -19.41 -4.98 -16.64
CA SER A 255 -19.76 -6.39 -16.77
C SER A 255 -20.09 -6.99 -15.40
N ASP A 256 -21.21 -7.70 -15.30
CA ASP A 256 -21.69 -8.27 -14.02
C ASP A 256 -20.72 -9.28 -13.39
N ASP A 257 -19.94 -9.98 -14.22
CA ASP A 257 -18.96 -11.00 -13.79
C ASP A 257 -17.51 -10.53 -13.90
N GLY A 258 -17.29 -9.24 -14.22
CA GLY A 258 -15.95 -8.65 -14.38
C GLY A 258 -15.17 -9.20 -15.59
N LYS A 259 -15.84 -9.88 -16.54
CA LYS A 259 -15.22 -10.43 -17.76
C LYS A 259 -15.84 -9.87 -19.02
N ILE A 260 -15.04 -9.70 -20.06
CA ILE A 260 -15.46 -9.10 -21.34
C ILE A 260 -15.17 -10.03 -22.51
N THR A 261 -16.02 -9.93 -23.54
CA THR A 261 -15.80 -10.51 -24.86
C THR A 261 -15.15 -9.51 -25.80
N ARG A 262 -14.72 -9.97 -26.99
CA ARG A 262 -14.24 -9.09 -28.07
C ARG A 262 -15.27 -8.03 -28.46
N ALA A 263 -16.54 -8.41 -28.53
CA ALA A 263 -17.62 -7.50 -28.89
C ALA A 263 -17.80 -6.42 -27.81
N ASP A 264 -17.74 -6.78 -26.53
CA ASP A 264 -17.83 -5.83 -25.43
C ASP A 264 -16.69 -4.81 -25.46
N PHE A 265 -15.47 -5.25 -25.74
CA PHE A 265 -14.31 -4.38 -25.90
C PHE A 265 -14.48 -3.38 -27.07
N LEU A 266 -14.87 -3.85 -28.25
CA LEU A 266 -15.07 -2.99 -29.42
C LEU A 266 -16.24 -2.01 -29.23
N ASN A 267 -17.32 -2.46 -28.61
CA ASN A 267 -18.47 -1.61 -28.28
C ASN A 267 -18.09 -0.52 -27.28
N GLU A 268 -17.30 -0.86 -26.26
CA GLU A 268 -16.86 0.12 -25.26
C GLU A 268 -15.82 1.09 -25.85
N ALA A 269 -14.91 0.60 -26.70
CA ALA A 269 -13.99 1.46 -27.46
C ALA A 269 -14.77 2.50 -28.28
N ALA A 270 -15.80 2.08 -29.02
CA ALA A 270 -16.64 2.96 -29.82
C ALA A 270 -17.48 3.96 -28.99
N ARG A 271 -17.75 3.67 -27.71
CA ARG A 271 -18.42 4.60 -26.79
C ARG A 271 -17.46 5.66 -26.25
N ILE A 272 -16.22 5.27 -25.98
CA ILE A 272 -15.20 6.16 -25.38
C ILE A 272 -14.60 7.09 -26.45
N THR A 273 -14.42 6.61 -27.67
CA THR A 273 -13.72 7.35 -28.73
C THR A 273 -14.67 7.90 -29.80
N ARG A 274 -14.34 9.07 -30.36
CA ARG A 274 -15.13 9.72 -31.43
C ARG A 274 -15.03 9.00 -32.78
N PHE A 275 -13.96 8.25 -33.00
CA PHE A 275 -13.70 7.46 -34.20
C PHE A 275 -13.36 6.03 -33.79
N SER A 276 -13.55 5.06 -34.68
CA SER A 276 -13.15 3.66 -34.42
C SER A 276 -11.64 3.60 -34.20
N LEU A 277 -11.23 3.37 -32.95
CA LEU A 277 -9.82 3.38 -32.57
C LEU A 277 -9.11 2.09 -32.98
N PHE A 278 -9.82 0.96 -32.93
CA PHE A 278 -9.27 -0.37 -33.21
C PHE A 278 -9.91 -1.00 -34.44
N THR A 279 -9.09 -1.68 -35.23
CA THR A 279 -9.56 -2.59 -36.28
C THR A 279 -9.97 -3.93 -35.67
N PRO A 280 -10.82 -4.72 -36.37
CA PRO A 280 -11.15 -6.08 -35.93
C PRO A 280 -9.90 -6.94 -35.72
N MET A 281 -8.89 -6.83 -36.59
CA MET A 281 -7.65 -7.59 -36.50
C MET A 281 -6.81 -7.20 -35.28
N GLU A 282 -6.80 -5.93 -34.89
CA GLU A 282 -6.13 -5.48 -33.66
C GLU A 282 -6.79 -6.07 -32.41
N ALA A 283 -8.12 -6.10 -32.37
CA ALA A 283 -8.85 -6.76 -31.29
C ALA A 283 -8.61 -8.27 -31.26
N ASP A 284 -8.49 -8.93 -32.43
CA ASP A 284 -8.19 -10.37 -32.50
C ASP A 284 -6.81 -10.69 -31.95
N ILE A 285 -5.79 -9.92 -32.32
CA ILE A 285 -4.44 -10.09 -31.79
C ILE A 285 -4.41 -9.89 -30.27
N LEU A 286 -5.09 -8.85 -29.75
CA LEU A 286 -5.17 -8.60 -28.32
C LEU A 286 -5.84 -9.77 -27.57
N PHE A 287 -7.01 -10.21 -28.03
CA PHE A 287 -7.76 -11.29 -27.39
C PHE A 287 -7.09 -12.66 -27.54
N HIS A 288 -6.35 -12.88 -28.62
CA HIS A 288 -5.52 -14.07 -28.81
C HIS A 288 -4.47 -14.17 -27.70
N PHE A 289 -3.62 -13.15 -27.53
CA PHE A 289 -2.59 -13.17 -26.49
C PHE A 289 -3.19 -13.24 -25.08
N ALA A 290 -4.24 -12.45 -24.81
CA ALA A 290 -4.89 -12.44 -23.50
C ALA A 290 -5.57 -13.80 -23.20
N GLY A 291 -6.06 -14.49 -24.23
CA GLY A 291 -6.83 -15.73 -24.14
C GLY A 291 -6.05 -17.04 -24.20
N LEU A 292 -4.73 -17.08 -24.45
CA LEU A 292 -3.98 -18.34 -24.62
C LEU A 292 -4.15 -19.32 -23.43
N ASP A 293 -4.25 -18.80 -22.21
CA ASP A 293 -4.41 -19.59 -20.97
C ASP A 293 -5.88 -19.79 -20.54
N ALA A 294 -6.83 -19.17 -21.25
CA ALA A 294 -8.23 -19.05 -20.82
C ALA A 294 -9.20 -19.53 -21.93
N PRO A 295 -9.67 -20.80 -21.88
CA PRO A 295 -10.51 -21.36 -22.93
C PRO A 295 -11.95 -20.81 -22.97
N SER A 296 -12.34 -19.95 -22.01
CA SER A 296 -13.72 -19.50 -21.85
C SER A 296 -14.20 -18.44 -22.85
N GLY A 297 -13.31 -17.90 -23.70
CA GLY A 297 -13.64 -16.84 -24.67
C GLY A 297 -14.02 -15.47 -24.05
N ARG A 298 -14.24 -15.42 -22.74
CA ARG A 298 -14.44 -14.21 -21.91
C ARG A 298 -13.24 -14.02 -20.98
N LEU A 299 -12.70 -12.81 -20.97
CA LEU A 299 -11.43 -12.49 -20.33
C LEU A 299 -11.62 -11.41 -19.25
N ALA A 300 -10.95 -11.57 -18.12
CA ALA A 300 -10.94 -10.59 -17.03
C ALA A 300 -9.79 -9.58 -17.21
N GLN A 301 -9.83 -8.47 -16.49
CA GLN A 301 -8.78 -7.43 -16.54
C GLN A 301 -7.36 -7.99 -16.34
N LYS A 302 -7.19 -8.96 -15.43
CA LYS A 302 -5.91 -9.64 -15.18
C LYS A 302 -5.34 -10.39 -16.41
N ASP A 303 -6.21 -10.85 -17.30
CA ASP A 303 -5.82 -11.61 -18.49
C ASP A 303 -5.31 -10.67 -19.60
N PHE A 304 -5.69 -9.38 -19.56
CA PHE A 304 -5.12 -8.34 -20.40
C PHE A 304 -3.85 -7.74 -19.81
N ALA A 305 -3.75 -7.68 -18.47
CA ALA A 305 -2.57 -7.16 -17.78
C ALA A 305 -1.28 -7.89 -18.19
N LYS A 306 -1.32 -9.22 -18.41
CA LYS A 306 -0.17 -9.99 -18.91
C LYS A 306 0.33 -9.62 -20.30
N VAL A 307 -0.52 -8.98 -21.11
CA VAL A 307 -0.20 -8.54 -22.47
C VAL A 307 0.28 -7.09 -22.49
N ILE A 308 -0.36 -6.24 -21.67
CA ILE A 308 -0.17 -4.79 -21.70
C ILE A 308 0.96 -4.35 -20.76
N ASP A 309 1.22 -5.09 -19.68
CA ASP A 309 2.26 -4.74 -18.71
C ASP A 309 3.62 -5.34 -19.09
N ALA A 310 4.53 -4.48 -19.52
CA ALA A 310 5.91 -4.84 -19.87
C ALA A 310 6.72 -5.46 -18.71
N SER A 311 6.28 -5.29 -17.45
CA SER A 311 6.91 -5.90 -16.26
C SER A 311 6.39 -7.30 -15.93
N TRP A 312 5.39 -7.81 -16.67
CA TRP A 312 4.79 -9.12 -16.42
C TRP A 312 5.72 -10.28 -16.84
N ARG A 313 5.83 -11.31 -15.99
CA ARG A 313 6.74 -12.48 -16.15
C ARG A 313 6.01 -13.82 -16.18
N MET A 314 6.48 -14.77 -17.02
CA MET A 314 6.01 -16.17 -17.03
C MET A 314 6.69 -17.06 -15.97
N PRO A 315 6.04 -18.13 -15.48
CA PRO A 315 6.49 -18.94 -14.34
C PRO A 315 7.74 -19.82 -14.56
N LEU A 316 8.34 -19.86 -15.75
CA LEU A 316 9.35 -20.88 -16.08
C LEU A 316 10.76 -20.57 -15.56
N ALA A 317 11.11 -19.29 -15.38
CA ALA A 317 12.29 -18.88 -14.60
C ALA A 317 12.15 -19.21 -13.10
N ILE A 318 10.95 -19.59 -12.66
CA ILE A 318 10.69 -20.03 -11.30
C ILE A 318 11.10 -21.50 -11.13
N ALA A 319 11.37 -22.34 -12.14
CA ALA A 319 11.66 -23.77 -11.88
C ALA A 319 12.84 -24.02 -10.92
N GLY A 320 13.93 -23.25 -11.04
CA GLY A 320 15.06 -23.29 -10.08
C GLY A 320 14.74 -22.64 -8.73
N GLN A 321 13.89 -21.61 -8.74
CA GLN A 321 13.39 -20.97 -7.52
C GLN A 321 12.14 -21.66 -6.93
N ALA A 322 11.56 -22.65 -7.60
CA ALA A 322 10.32 -23.35 -7.24
C ALA A 322 10.64 -24.54 -6.37
N ALA A 323 11.78 -25.21 -6.60
CA ALA A 323 12.30 -26.16 -5.62
C ALA A 323 12.56 -25.44 -4.26
N ALA A 324 13.13 -24.23 -4.30
CA ALA A 324 13.27 -23.37 -3.13
C ALA A 324 11.91 -22.82 -2.64
N ALA A 325 11.01 -22.41 -3.53
CA ALA A 325 9.72 -21.81 -3.21
C ALA A 325 8.65 -22.84 -2.79
N THR A 326 8.85 -24.14 -3.02
CA THR A 326 7.96 -25.19 -2.51
C THR A 326 8.36 -25.57 -1.09
N ALA A 327 9.66 -25.60 -0.80
CA ALA A 327 10.17 -25.64 0.56
C ALA A 327 9.78 -24.37 1.34
N HIS A 328 9.86 -23.19 0.70
CA HIS A 328 9.36 -21.94 1.26
C HIS A 328 7.83 -21.85 1.31
N LYS A 329 7.02 -22.41 0.40
CA LYS A 329 5.53 -22.40 0.48
C LYS A 329 4.99 -23.33 1.55
N ALA A 330 5.62 -24.50 1.74
CA ALA A 330 5.29 -25.38 2.85
C ALA A 330 5.72 -24.75 4.18
N ALA A 331 6.88 -24.08 4.19
CA ALA A 331 7.31 -23.27 5.33
C ALA A 331 6.49 -21.98 5.49
N ASP A 332 5.91 -21.38 4.45
CA ASP A 332 5.18 -20.10 4.44
C ASP A 332 3.70 -20.29 4.74
N LYS A 333 3.10 -21.45 4.48
CA LYS A 333 1.79 -21.76 5.05
C LYS A 333 1.89 -21.98 6.57
N THR A 334 2.95 -22.67 7.01
CA THR A 334 3.21 -22.87 8.44
C THR A 334 3.72 -21.59 9.11
N LYS A 335 4.54 -20.77 8.43
CA LYS A 335 4.96 -19.44 8.87
C LYS A 335 3.85 -18.40 8.74
N SER A 336 2.91 -18.49 7.81
CA SER A 336 1.75 -17.57 7.73
C SER A 336 0.77 -17.86 8.86
N VAL A 337 0.53 -19.14 9.21
CA VAL A 337 -0.25 -19.46 10.40
C VAL A 337 0.51 -19.08 11.66
N LEU A 338 1.81 -19.41 11.78
CA LEU A 338 2.63 -18.97 12.93
C LEU A 338 2.77 -17.46 13.01
N TYR A 339 2.86 -16.73 11.90
CA TYR A 339 2.98 -15.28 11.82
C TYR A 339 1.64 -14.63 12.15
N ASN A 340 0.51 -15.10 11.60
CA ASN A 340 -0.81 -14.61 11.98
C ASN A 340 -1.12 -14.89 13.46
N VAL A 341 -0.65 -16.04 13.98
CA VAL A 341 -0.72 -16.36 15.41
C VAL A 341 0.21 -15.46 16.21
N LEU A 342 1.43 -15.21 15.75
CA LEU A 342 2.41 -14.34 16.42
C LEU A 342 1.97 -12.88 16.41
N GLU A 343 1.37 -12.41 15.32
CA GLU A 343 0.73 -11.10 15.16
C GLU A 343 -0.47 -10.98 16.10
N SER A 344 -1.32 -12.00 16.16
CA SER A 344 -2.42 -12.06 17.12
C SER A 344 -1.91 -12.05 18.56
N VAL A 345 -0.84 -12.79 18.87
CA VAL A 345 -0.20 -12.81 20.20
C VAL A 345 0.42 -11.46 20.53
N HIS A 346 1.02 -10.78 19.56
CA HIS A 346 1.59 -9.45 19.73
C HIS A 346 0.51 -8.40 19.99
N HIS A 347 -0.54 -8.34 19.15
CA HIS A 347 -1.69 -7.46 19.37
C HIS A 347 -2.38 -7.76 20.70
N PHE A 348 -2.46 -9.03 21.08
CA PHE A 348 -2.97 -9.45 22.39
C PHE A 348 -2.07 -8.96 23.54
N ALA A 349 -0.75 -9.06 23.41
CA ALA A 349 0.20 -8.60 24.43
C ALA A 349 0.17 -7.08 24.58
N LEU A 350 0.21 -6.33 23.47
CA LEU A 350 0.08 -4.87 23.48
C LEU A 350 -1.29 -4.45 24.03
N GLY A 351 -2.37 -5.11 23.63
CA GLY A 351 -3.72 -4.87 24.13
C GLY A 351 -3.85 -5.16 25.63
N SER A 352 -3.16 -6.18 26.13
CA SER A 352 -3.10 -6.52 27.56
C SER A 352 -2.36 -5.44 28.36
N LEU A 353 -1.20 -4.99 27.88
CA LEU A 353 -0.41 -3.93 28.51
C LEU A 353 -1.16 -2.59 28.51
N ALA A 354 -1.75 -2.24 27.37
CA ALA A 354 -2.57 -1.04 27.23
C ALA A 354 -3.80 -1.08 28.15
N GLY A 355 -4.49 -2.22 28.21
CA GLY A 355 -5.64 -2.43 29.10
C GLY A 355 -5.26 -2.34 30.58
N ALA A 356 -4.11 -2.91 30.96
CA ALA A 356 -3.57 -2.81 32.31
C ALA A 356 -3.22 -1.36 32.67
N PHE A 357 -2.58 -0.62 31.76
CA PHE A 357 -2.24 0.78 31.96
C PHE A 357 -3.50 1.65 32.11
N GLY A 358 -4.50 1.49 31.24
CA GLY A 358 -5.75 2.24 31.34
C GLY A 358 -6.51 1.94 32.63
N ALA A 359 -6.52 0.67 33.08
CA ALA A 359 -7.09 0.29 34.36
C ALA A 359 -6.32 0.87 35.55
N PHE A 360 -4.99 0.92 35.47
CA PHE A 360 -4.14 1.52 36.50
C PHE A 360 -4.38 3.03 36.64
N MET A 361 -4.46 3.77 35.54
CA MET A 361 -4.72 5.22 35.54
C MET A 361 -6.06 5.59 36.20
N VAL A 362 -7.10 4.77 36.01
CA VAL A 362 -8.45 5.04 36.53
C VAL A 362 -8.71 4.36 37.87
N TYR A 363 -7.78 3.53 38.36
CA TYR A 363 -7.96 2.77 39.58
C TYR A 363 -8.34 3.61 40.82
N PRO A 364 -7.78 4.81 41.06
CA PRO A 364 -8.20 5.64 42.19
C PRO A 364 -9.69 6.01 42.16
N ILE A 365 -10.23 6.28 40.97
CA ILE A 365 -11.66 6.57 40.76
C ILE A 365 -12.48 5.31 41.07
N ASP A 366 -11.99 4.14 40.65
CA ASP A 366 -12.63 2.86 40.92
C ASP A 366 -12.64 2.48 42.39
N LEU A 367 -11.55 2.74 43.12
CA LEU A 367 -11.49 2.50 44.56
C LEU A 367 -12.49 3.38 45.31
N VAL A 368 -12.53 4.68 44.99
CA VAL A 368 -13.48 5.62 45.61
C VAL A 368 -14.92 5.20 45.30
N LYS A 369 -15.22 4.86 44.05
CA LYS A 369 -16.55 4.38 43.64
C LYS A 369 -16.95 3.11 44.40
N THR A 370 -16.06 2.12 44.48
CA THR A 370 -16.36 0.85 45.16
C THR A 370 -16.54 1.02 46.66
N ARG A 371 -15.73 1.84 47.33
CA ARG A 371 -15.93 2.18 48.76
C ARG A 371 -17.24 2.91 49.00
N MET A 372 -17.60 3.87 48.15
CA MET A 372 -18.88 4.58 48.20
C MET A 372 -20.07 3.64 47.94
N GLN A 373 -19.95 2.70 47.00
CA GLN A 373 -20.99 1.71 46.70
C GLN A 373 -21.15 0.66 47.81
N ASN A 374 -20.06 0.30 48.48
CA ASN A 374 -20.06 -0.69 49.56
C ASN A 374 -20.46 -0.11 50.93
N GLN A 375 -20.60 1.22 51.06
CA GLN A 375 -21.09 1.85 52.29
C GLN A 375 -22.59 1.52 52.48
N ARG A 376 -22.88 0.52 53.31
CA ARG A 376 -24.25 0.13 53.66
C ARG A 376 -24.81 1.09 54.70
N SER A 377 -25.84 1.85 54.31
CA SER A 377 -26.59 2.74 55.20
C SER A 377 -27.51 1.90 56.10
N THR A 378 -26.96 1.22 57.10
CA THR A 378 -27.72 0.34 58.01
C THR A 378 -27.83 0.84 59.44
N ARG A 379 -27.09 1.88 59.84
CA ARG A 379 -27.25 2.54 61.15
C ARG A 379 -27.22 4.06 61.02
N VAL A 380 -28.17 4.73 61.67
CA VAL A 380 -28.22 6.20 61.80
C VAL A 380 -27.03 6.61 62.67
N GLY A 381 -25.97 7.14 62.05
CA GLY A 381 -24.73 7.58 62.73
C GLY A 381 -23.41 7.10 62.09
N GLU A 382 -23.41 6.05 61.25
CA GLU A 382 -22.19 5.49 60.64
C GLU A 382 -22.10 5.73 59.12
N ARG A 383 -22.28 6.98 58.67
CA ARG A 383 -21.86 7.34 57.29
C ARG A 383 -20.36 7.59 57.28
N LEU A 384 -19.57 6.59 56.90
CA LEU A 384 -18.10 6.68 56.85
C LEU A 384 -17.62 7.79 55.89
N TYR A 385 -18.33 7.96 54.78
CA TYR A 385 -18.04 8.95 53.72
C TYR A 385 -19.30 9.74 53.39
N ASN A 386 -19.18 11.07 53.34
CA ASN A 386 -20.27 11.96 52.96
C ASN A 386 -20.41 12.04 51.44
N ASN A 387 -19.29 12.25 50.75
CA ASN A 387 -19.19 12.44 49.29
C ASN A 387 -17.99 11.67 48.74
N SER A 388 -17.92 11.45 47.42
CA SER A 388 -16.77 10.78 46.77
C SER A 388 -15.43 11.49 47.04
N LEU A 389 -15.43 12.82 47.13
CA LEU A 389 -14.24 13.61 47.50
C LEU A 389 -13.84 13.44 48.97
N ASP A 390 -14.81 13.29 49.86
CA ASP A 390 -14.56 13.00 51.29
C ASP A 390 -13.99 11.58 51.45
N CYS A 391 -14.49 10.62 50.67
CA CYS A 391 -13.91 9.28 50.59
C CYS A 391 -12.45 9.31 50.13
N ALA A 392 -12.16 9.96 48.99
CA ALA A 392 -10.79 10.09 48.49
C ALA A 392 -9.86 10.76 49.51
N ARG A 393 -10.29 11.86 50.14
CA ARG A 393 -9.50 12.59 51.14
C ARG A 393 -9.22 11.74 52.38
N LYS A 394 -10.20 10.98 52.87
CA LYS A 394 -10.03 10.07 54.02
C LYS A 394 -9.12 8.89 53.68
N VAL A 395 -9.22 8.32 52.47
CA VAL A 395 -8.29 7.26 52.03
C VAL A 395 -6.85 7.79 52.01
N ILE A 396 -6.62 8.95 51.40
CA ILE A 396 -5.28 9.56 51.33
C ILE A 396 -4.75 9.87 52.74
N ARG A 397 -5.60 10.37 53.64
CA ARG A 397 -5.21 10.72 55.01
C ARG A 397 -4.89 9.48 55.87
N ASN A 398 -5.63 8.38 55.71
CA ASN A 398 -5.55 7.22 56.61
C ASN A 398 -4.67 6.09 56.05
N GLU A 399 -4.59 5.93 54.74
CA GLU A 399 -3.87 4.84 54.06
C GLU A 399 -2.73 5.34 53.15
N GLY A 400 -2.56 6.67 53.06
CA GLY A 400 -1.57 7.30 52.19
C GLY A 400 -1.96 7.26 50.70
N PHE A 401 -1.10 7.80 49.85
CA PHE A 401 -1.32 7.82 48.40
C PHE A 401 -1.32 6.41 47.79
N THR A 402 -0.51 5.50 48.33
CA THR A 402 -0.49 4.08 47.92
C THR A 402 -1.78 3.34 48.29
N GLY A 403 -2.51 3.80 49.31
CA GLY A 403 -3.84 3.30 49.67
C GLY A 403 -4.86 3.41 48.54
N LEU A 404 -4.73 4.43 47.67
CA LEU A 404 -5.57 4.56 46.46
C LEU A 404 -5.38 3.43 45.45
N TYR A 405 -4.27 2.69 45.53
CA TYR A 405 -3.93 1.56 44.66
C TYR A 405 -4.03 0.19 45.36
N SER A 406 -4.53 0.16 46.59
CA SER A 406 -4.71 -1.07 47.38
C SER A 406 -5.76 -1.99 46.73
N GLY A 407 -5.29 -3.05 46.07
CA GLY A 407 -6.13 -3.99 45.32
C GLY A 407 -6.08 -3.84 43.80
N VAL A 408 -5.12 -3.09 43.26
CA VAL A 408 -4.96 -2.92 41.81
C VAL A 408 -4.59 -4.23 41.10
N VAL A 409 -3.77 -5.09 41.73
CA VAL A 409 -3.31 -6.35 41.11
C VAL A 409 -4.45 -7.30 40.71
N PRO A 410 -5.42 -7.65 41.60
CA PRO A 410 -6.61 -8.42 41.19
C PRO A 410 -7.46 -7.76 40.11
N GLN A 411 -7.44 -6.42 40.03
CA GLN A 411 -8.16 -5.68 38.99
C GLN A 411 -7.46 -5.82 37.64
N LEU A 412 -6.13 -5.67 37.59
CA LEU A 412 -5.33 -5.81 36.37
C LEU A 412 -5.43 -7.22 35.78
N ILE A 413 -5.34 -8.26 36.62
CA ILE A 413 -5.46 -9.66 36.19
C ILE A 413 -6.79 -9.94 35.47
N GLY A 414 -7.88 -9.29 35.89
CA GLY A 414 -9.18 -9.44 35.24
C GLY A 414 -9.35 -8.58 33.99
N VAL A 415 -8.82 -7.35 33.98
CA VAL A 415 -9.09 -6.38 32.91
C VAL A 415 -8.16 -6.55 31.71
N ALA A 416 -6.90 -6.94 31.92
CA ALA A 416 -5.93 -7.06 30.83
C ALA A 416 -6.37 -8.08 29.75
N PRO A 417 -6.78 -9.32 30.09
CA PRO A 417 -7.28 -10.26 29.08
C PRO A 417 -8.57 -9.78 28.42
N GLU A 418 -9.45 -9.12 29.18
CA GLU A 418 -10.71 -8.57 28.65
C GLU A 418 -10.46 -7.55 27.53
N LYS A 419 -9.51 -6.63 27.72
CA LYS A 419 -9.19 -5.60 26.73
C LYS A 419 -8.40 -6.14 25.56
N ALA A 420 -7.47 -7.06 25.81
CA ALA A 420 -6.69 -7.71 24.77
C ALA A 420 -7.59 -8.41 23.74
N ILE A 421 -8.51 -9.27 24.21
CA ILE A 421 -9.41 -10.02 23.31
C ILE A 421 -10.29 -9.05 22.50
N LYS A 422 -10.82 -8.01 23.13
CA LYS A 422 -11.65 -7.01 22.43
C LYS A 422 -10.90 -6.30 21.31
N LEU A 423 -9.68 -5.82 21.58
CA LEU A 423 -8.89 -5.09 20.60
C LEU A 423 -8.46 -6.03 19.47
N THR A 424 -7.89 -7.19 19.78
CA THR A 424 -7.42 -8.16 18.78
C THR A 424 -8.55 -8.64 17.86
N VAL A 425 -9.70 -9.03 18.42
CA VAL A 425 -10.81 -9.52 17.58
C VAL A 425 -11.42 -8.40 16.74
N ASN A 426 -11.56 -7.19 17.29
CA ASN A 426 -12.06 -6.05 16.53
C ASN A 426 -11.12 -5.71 15.35
N ASP A 427 -9.81 -5.69 15.59
CA ASP A 427 -8.81 -5.39 14.55
C ASP A 427 -8.79 -6.48 13.47
N LEU A 428 -8.87 -7.77 13.85
CA LEU A 428 -8.95 -8.89 12.90
C LEU A 428 -10.20 -8.82 12.02
N VAL A 429 -11.37 -8.60 12.62
CA VAL A 429 -12.63 -8.56 11.88
C VAL A 429 -12.70 -7.31 10.98
N ARG A 430 -12.25 -6.15 11.48
CA ARG A 430 -12.13 -4.93 10.67
C ARG A 430 -11.14 -5.13 9.52
N GLY A 431 -9.98 -5.74 9.77
CA GLY A 431 -8.98 -6.04 8.74
C GLY A 431 -9.53 -6.93 7.62
N HIS A 432 -10.37 -7.91 7.96
CA HIS A 432 -11.01 -8.77 6.98
C HIS A 432 -12.05 -8.05 6.11
N PHE A 433 -12.83 -7.12 6.69
CA PHE A 433 -13.87 -6.37 5.98
C PHE A 433 -13.42 -5.02 5.41
N THR A 434 -12.15 -4.64 5.59
CA THR A 434 -11.59 -3.41 5.02
C THR A 434 -11.39 -3.58 3.52
N ASN A 435 -12.06 -2.76 2.71
CA ASN A 435 -11.86 -2.79 1.27
C ASN A 435 -10.48 -2.19 0.93
N LYS A 436 -9.62 -3.00 0.29
CA LYS A 436 -8.20 -2.67 0.00
C LYS A 436 -8.03 -1.50 -0.97
N GLU A 437 -9.08 -1.11 -1.69
CA GLU A 437 -9.05 -0.02 -2.67
C GLU A 437 -9.35 1.36 -2.05
N ASN A 438 -10.29 1.42 -1.10
CA ASN A 438 -10.79 2.70 -0.54
C ASN A 438 -10.46 2.91 0.94
N GLY A 439 -9.92 1.90 1.65
CA GLY A 439 -9.60 1.97 3.08
C GLY A 439 -10.80 2.20 4.01
N LYS A 440 -12.03 2.17 3.48
CA LYS A 440 -13.28 2.40 4.22
C LYS A 440 -14.01 1.09 4.47
N ILE A 441 -14.60 0.96 5.65
CA ILE A 441 -15.45 -0.16 6.07
C ILE A 441 -16.91 0.32 6.01
N TRP A 442 -17.83 -0.53 5.55
CA TRP A 442 -19.25 -0.21 5.56
C TRP A 442 -19.80 -0.21 6.99
N TYR A 443 -20.67 0.76 7.34
CA TYR A 443 -21.17 0.96 8.72
C TYR A 443 -21.68 -0.31 9.42
N PRO A 444 -22.48 -1.19 8.79
CA PRO A 444 -22.93 -2.44 9.43
C PRO A 444 -21.79 -3.41 9.76
N TYR A 445 -20.74 -3.46 8.94
CA TYR A 445 -19.57 -4.31 9.20
C TYR A 445 -18.73 -3.77 10.36
N GLU A 446 -18.69 -2.46 10.57
CA GLU A 446 -18.03 -1.89 11.75
C GLU A 446 -18.76 -2.26 13.04
N ILE A 447 -20.09 -2.18 13.03
CA ILE A 447 -20.95 -2.57 14.15
C ILE A 447 -20.81 -4.08 14.40
N LEU A 448 -20.78 -4.89 13.34
CA LEU A 448 -20.58 -6.33 13.41
C LEU A 448 -19.20 -6.68 14.01
N ALA A 449 -18.14 -5.98 13.60
CA ALA A 449 -16.79 -6.17 14.13
C ALA A 449 -16.74 -5.89 15.65
N GLY A 450 -17.29 -4.74 16.07
CA GLY A 450 -17.38 -4.40 17.49
C GLY A 450 -18.24 -5.39 18.28
N GLY A 451 -19.38 -5.80 17.73
CA GLY A 451 -20.27 -6.79 18.36
C GLY A 451 -19.63 -8.17 18.51
N THR A 452 -18.89 -8.62 17.49
CA THR A 452 -18.18 -9.91 17.48
C THR A 452 -17.03 -9.90 18.49
N ALA A 453 -16.30 -8.79 18.58
CA ALA A 453 -15.26 -8.59 19.59
C ALA A 453 -15.81 -8.65 21.02
N GLY A 454 -16.95 -7.99 21.28
CA GLY A 454 -17.64 -8.07 22.56
C GLY A 454 -18.14 -9.49 22.89
N GLY A 455 -18.71 -10.19 21.91
CA GLY A 455 -19.20 -11.55 22.08
C GLY A 455 -18.07 -12.55 22.37
N CYS A 456 -17.00 -12.48 21.59
CA CYS A 456 -15.81 -13.31 21.77
C CYS A 456 -15.18 -13.09 23.15
N GLN A 457 -15.02 -11.83 23.58
CA GLN A 457 -14.53 -11.50 24.92
C GLN A 457 -15.33 -12.19 26.02
N VAL A 458 -16.66 -12.12 25.98
CA VAL A 458 -17.49 -12.72 27.04
C VAL A 458 -17.29 -14.22 27.14
N ILE A 459 -17.16 -14.93 26.02
CA ILE A 459 -16.94 -16.38 26.03
C ILE A 459 -15.68 -16.74 26.84
N PHE A 460 -14.59 -16.01 26.64
CA PHE A 460 -13.32 -16.29 27.32
C PHE A 460 -13.23 -15.70 28.73
N THR A 461 -13.84 -14.54 28.99
CA THR A 461 -13.68 -13.88 30.29
C THR A 461 -14.75 -14.25 31.31
N ASN A 462 -15.88 -14.85 30.90
CA ASN A 462 -16.96 -15.16 31.86
C ASN A 462 -16.51 -16.08 33.01
N PRO A 463 -15.70 -17.14 32.78
CA PRO A 463 -15.14 -17.95 33.87
C PRO A 463 -14.24 -17.15 34.82
N LEU A 464 -13.50 -16.15 34.31
CA LEU A 464 -12.67 -15.28 35.14
C LEU A 464 -13.53 -14.30 35.95
N GLU A 465 -14.57 -13.73 35.34
CA GLU A 465 -15.52 -12.82 36.00
C GLU A 465 -16.24 -13.51 37.16
N ILE A 466 -16.78 -14.71 36.97
CA ILE A 466 -17.53 -15.41 38.02
C ILE A 466 -16.64 -15.81 39.20
N VAL A 467 -15.40 -16.26 38.94
CA VAL A 467 -14.43 -16.57 39.99
C VAL A 467 -14.06 -15.31 40.77
N LYS A 468 -13.82 -14.19 40.07
CA LYS A 468 -13.53 -12.90 40.69
C LYS A 468 -14.68 -12.41 41.58
N ILE A 469 -15.91 -12.46 41.09
CA ILE A 469 -17.11 -12.05 41.86
C ILE A 469 -17.24 -12.94 43.11
N ARG A 470 -17.09 -14.26 42.98
CA ARG A 470 -17.18 -15.21 44.10
C ARG A 470 -16.11 -14.97 45.16
N LEU A 471 -14.87 -14.69 44.74
CA LEU A 471 -13.78 -14.35 45.65
C LEU A 471 -14.01 -13.01 46.35
N GLN A 472 -14.55 -12.00 45.65
CA GLN A 472 -14.88 -10.71 46.24
C GLN A 472 -15.98 -10.82 47.29
N VAL A 473 -17.06 -11.55 46.99
CA VAL A 473 -18.15 -11.82 47.93
C VAL A 473 -17.66 -12.59 49.15
N GLN A 474 -16.79 -13.60 48.95
CA GLN A 474 -16.17 -14.32 50.08
C GLN A 474 -15.23 -13.43 50.90
N GLY A 475 -14.50 -12.51 50.27
CA GLY A 475 -13.67 -11.53 50.95
C GLY A 475 -14.49 -10.60 51.85
N GLU A 476 -15.70 -10.22 51.41
CA GLU A 476 -16.64 -9.48 52.27
C GLU A 476 -17.17 -10.32 53.43
N ILE A 477 -17.46 -11.61 53.20
CA ILE A 477 -17.95 -12.51 54.27
C ILE A 477 -16.85 -12.79 55.30
N ALA A 478 -15.61 -13.03 54.85
CA ALA A 478 -14.47 -13.30 55.73
C ALA A 478 -14.03 -12.09 56.57
N LYS A 479 -14.40 -10.87 56.16
CA LYS A 479 -14.22 -9.65 56.98
C LYS A 479 -15.30 -9.48 58.05
N ASN A 480 -16.49 -10.03 57.82
CA ASN A 480 -17.64 -9.87 58.71
C ASN A 480 -17.87 -11.09 59.63
N VAL A 481 -17.23 -12.23 59.35
CA VAL A 481 -17.37 -13.48 60.09
C VAL A 481 -15.98 -14.05 60.38
N GLU A 482 -15.56 -14.03 61.64
CA GLU A 482 -14.29 -14.65 62.08
C GLU A 482 -14.34 -16.17 61.86
N GLY A 483 -13.28 -16.73 61.25
CA GLY A 483 -13.15 -18.17 61.00
C GLY A 483 -13.73 -18.68 59.67
N ALA A 484 -14.24 -17.80 58.78
CA ALA A 484 -14.73 -18.23 57.48
C ALA A 484 -13.60 -18.84 56.61
N PRO A 485 -13.78 -20.05 56.04
CA PRO A 485 -12.73 -20.72 55.26
C PRO A 485 -12.40 -19.92 53.99
N ARG A 486 -11.13 -19.52 53.83
CA ARG A 486 -10.62 -18.91 52.59
C ARG A 486 -10.63 -19.96 51.49
N ARG A 487 -11.64 -19.91 50.61
CA ARG A 487 -11.74 -20.84 49.49
C ARG A 487 -10.87 -20.35 48.34
N SER A 488 -10.05 -21.25 47.79
CA SER A 488 -9.21 -20.96 46.64
C SER A 488 -10.05 -20.81 45.36
N ALA A 489 -9.55 -20.05 44.38
CA ALA A 489 -10.09 -19.98 43.03
C ALA A 489 -10.31 -21.39 42.43
N LEU A 490 -9.36 -22.31 42.67
CA LEU A 490 -9.45 -23.70 42.20
C LEU A 490 -10.63 -24.46 42.81
N TRP A 491 -10.93 -24.21 44.09
CA TRP A 491 -12.08 -24.82 44.77
C TRP A 491 -13.41 -24.32 44.17
N ILE A 492 -13.48 -23.02 43.84
CA ILE A 492 -14.65 -22.41 43.20
C ILE A 492 -14.89 -23.01 41.82
N VAL A 493 -13.82 -23.14 41.02
CA VAL A 493 -13.87 -23.77 39.68
C VAL A 493 -14.35 -25.22 39.77
N LYS A 494 -13.78 -26.01 40.71
CA LYS A 494 -14.15 -27.43 40.89
C LYS A 494 -15.61 -27.61 41.34
N ASN A 495 -16.12 -26.71 42.18
CA ASN A 495 -17.48 -26.80 42.70
C ASN A 495 -18.57 -26.29 41.75
N LEU A 496 -18.28 -25.26 40.95
CA LEU A 496 -19.25 -24.76 39.97
C LEU A 496 -19.34 -25.67 38.74
N GLY A 497 -18.25 -26.33 38.38
CA GLY A 497 -18.14 -27.06 37.11
C GLY A 497 -18.25 -26.13 35.88
N LEU A 498 -18.13 -26.69 34.68
CA LEU A 498 -18.16 -25.91 33.43
C LEU A 498 -19.48 -25.15 33.24
N VAL A 499 -20.62 -25.78 33.51
CA VAL A 499 -21.95 -25.14 33.36
C VAL A 499 -22.14 -24.00 34.37
N GLY A 500 -21.66 -24.18 35.61
CA GLY A 500 -21.73 -23.15 36.64
C GLY A 500 -20.86 -21.94 36.32
N LEU A 501 -19.71 -22.13 35.65
CA LEU A 501 -18.81 -21.04 35.23
C LEU A 501 -19.41 -20.14 34.14
N TYR A 502 -20.38 -20.64 33.37
CA TYR A 502 -21.10 -19.85 32.36
C TYR A 502 -22.44 -19.30 32.86
N LYS A 503 -22.77 -19.51 34.15
CA LYS A 503 -23.98 -18.94 34.75
C LYS A 503 -23.90 -17.41 34.75
N GLY A 504 -24.82 -16.77 34.06
CA GLY A 504 -24.84 -15.30 33.89
C GLY A 504 -24.17 -14.78 32.61
N ALA A 505 -23.64 -15.66 31.75
CA ALA A 505 -23.01 -15.26 30.48
C ALA A 505 -23.98 -14.50 29.56
N SER A 506 -25.27 -14.84 29.56
CA SER A 506 -26.30 -14.11 28.79
C SER A 506 -26.45 -12.65 29.20
N ALA A 507 -26.27 -12.34 30.50
CA ALA A 507 -26.29 -10.97 31.00
C ALA A 507 -25.00 -10.21 30.65
N CYS A 508 -23.86 -10.92 30.60
CA CYS A 508 -22.59 -10.36 30.11
C CYS A 508 -22.67 -10.02 28.62
N LEU A 509 -23.18 -10.94 27.79
CA LEU A 509 -23.38 -10.73 26.35
C LEU A 509 -24.29 -9.54 26.07
N LEU A 510 -25.41 -9.42 26.80
CA LEU A 510 -26.34 -8.30 26.66
C LEU A 510 -25.67 -6.93 26.92
N ARG A 511 -24.67 -6.87 27.79
CA ARG A 511 -23.96 -5.63 28.10
C ARG A 511 -22.80 -5.38 27.13
N ASP A 512 -21.96 -6.38 26.92
CA ASP A 512 -20.65 -6.21 26.28
C ASP A 512 -20.72 -6.16 24.76
N VAL A 513 -21.69 -6.87 24.14
CA VAL A 513 -21.92 -6.82 22.69
C VAL A 513 -22.41 -5.43 22.26
N PRO A 514 -23.50 -4.86 22.83
CA PRO A 514 -23.94 -3.52 22.45
C PRO A 514 -22.92 -2.44 22.82
N PHE A 515 -22.20 -2.60 23.92
CA PHE A 515 -21.17 -1.64 24.32
C PHE A 515 -20.08 -1.55 23.25
N SER A 516 -19.55 -2.69 22.82
CA SER A 516 -18.46 -2.75 21.84
C SER A 516 -18.92 -2.35 20.44
N ALA A 517 -20.15 -2.72 20.07
CA ALA A 517 -20.77 -2.36 18.80
C ALA A 517 -21.02 -0.85 18.64
N ILE A 518 -21.23 -0.12 19.74
CA ILE A 518 -21.33 1.35 19.73
C ILE A 518 -19.93 1.97 19.82
N TYR A 519 -19.09 1.45 20.71
CA TYR A 519 -17.81 2.08 21.06
C TYR A 519 -16.82 2.13 19.90
N PHE A 520 -16.57 1.01 19.22
CA PHE A 520 -15.52 0.93 18.18
C PHE A 520 -15.83 1.77 16.93
N PRO A 521 -17.06 1.74 16.36
CA PRO A 521 -17.41 2.64 15.26
C PRO A 521 -17.34 4.12 15.67
N THR A 522 -17.88 4.46 16.84
CA THR A 522 -17.83 5.85 17.35
C THR A 522 -16.38 6.34 17.47
N TYR A 523 -15.48 5.49 17.96
CA TYR A 523 -14.06 5.82 18.05
C TYR A 523 -13.41 6.01 16.67
N ALA A 524 -13.65 5.10 15.73
CA ALA A 524 -13.08 5.17 14.38
C ALA A 524 -13.54 6.45 13.65
N HIS A 525 -14.83 6.77 13.73
CA HIS A 525 -15.39 7.98 13.13
C HIS A 525 -14.93 9.26 13.81
N LEU A 526 -14.76 9.27 15.14
CA LEU A 526 -14.18 10.44 15.82
C LEU A 526 -12.75 10.71 15.37
N LYS A 527 -11.95 9.67 15.15
CA LYS A 527 -10.58 9.84 14.64
C LYS A 527 -10.56 10.36 13.20
N SER A 528 -11.33 9.74 12.31
CA SER A 528 -11.42 10.11 10.89
C SER A 528 -12.09 11.48 10.69
N ASP A 529 -13.30 11.64 11.20
CA ASP A 529 -14.20 12.73 10.78
C ASP A 529 -14.03 14.00 11.64
N PHE A 530 -13.68 13.85 12.93
CA PHE A 530 -13.52 15.00 13.83
C PHE A 530 -12.06 15.43 13.98
N PHE A 531 -11.13 14.48 14.10
CA PHE A 531 -9.70 14.80 14.26
C PHE A 531 -8.89 14.71 12.96
N GLY A 532 -9.48 14.25 11.85
CA GLY A 532 -8.85 14.29 10.52
C GLY A 532 -7.74 13.26 10.31
N GLU A 533 -7.81 12.10 10.98
CA GLU A 533 -6.87 11.00 10.75
C GLU A 533 -6.91 10.56 9.29
N SER A 534 -5.77 10.64 8.60
CA SER A 534 -5.62 10.24 7.21
C SER A 534 -4.31 9.49 7.02
N PRO A 535 -4.09 8.77 5.90
CA PRO A 535 -2.83 8.08 5.64
C PRO A 535 -1.59 8.97 5.74
N THR A 536 -1.75 10.29 5.59
CA THR A 536 -0.67 11.29 5.68
C THR A 536 -0.64 12.06 7.01
N HIS A 537 -1.68 11.95 7.85
CA HIS A 537 -1.79 12.67 9.13
C HIS A 537 -2.14 11.72 10.28
N LYS A 538 -1.13 11.41 11.12
CA LYS A 538 -1.31 10.60 12.34
C LYS A 538 -1.64 11.49 13.53
N LEU A 539 -2.63 11.07 14.31
CA LEU A 539 -3.09 11.82 15.49
C LEU A 539 -2.08 11.81 16.64
N GLY A 540 -2.05 12.92 17.38
CA GLY A 540 -1.30 13.07 18.62
C GLY A 540 -1.97 12.39 19.81
N VAL A 541 -1.20 12.10 20.87
CA VAL A 541 -1.66 11.37 22.08
C VAL A 541 -2.89 12.01 22.72
N VAL A 542 -2.93 13.34 22.80
CA VAL A 542 -4.05 14.09 23.39
C VAL A 542 -5.32 13.95 22.56
N GLN A 543 -5.20 13.95 21.22
CA GLN A 543 -6.34 13.77 20.32
C GLN A 543 -6.89 12.35 20.43
N LEU A 544 -6.03 11.34 20.49
CA LEU A 544 -6.41 9.93 20.68
C LEU A 544 -7.10 9.69 22.02
N LEU A 545 -6.55 10.25 23.11
CA LEU A 545 -7.15 10.19 24.43
C LEU A 545 -8.53 10.84 24.43
N THR A 546 -8.67 12.01 23.80
CA THR A 546 -9.93 12.74 23.70
C THR A 546 -10.95 11.97 22.87
N ALA A 547 -10.57 11.42 21.72
CA ALA A 547 -11.42 10.58 20.88
C ALA A 547 -11.91 9.34 21.65
N GLY A 548 -11.00 8.64 22.35
CA GLY A 548 -11.35 7.46 23.15
C GLY A 548 -12.26 7.78 24.32
N ALA A 549 -12.07 8.94 24.96
CA ALA A 549 -12.93 9.42 26.03
C ALA A 549 -14.34 9.75 25.53
N ILE A 550 -14.47 10.50 24.43
CA ILE A 550 -15.76 10.88 23.84
C ILE A 550 -16.51 9.65 23.33
N ALA A 551 -15.83 8.73 22.65
CA ALA A 551 -16.43 7.48 22.16
C ALA A 551 -17.02 6.62 23.29
N GLY A 552 -16.39 6.65 24.47
CA GLY A 552 -16.83 5.92 25.66
C GLY A 552 -18.15 6.42 26.26
N MET A 553 -18.51 7.69 26.07
CA MET A 553 -19.69 8.30 26.68
C MET A 553 -21.02 7.71 26.18
N PRO A 554 -21.33 7.69 24.86
CA PRO A 554 -22.58 7.12 24.36
C PRO A 554 -22.63 5.61 24.58
N ALA A 555 -21.50 4.90 24.39
CA ALA A 555 -21.43 3.47 24.63
C ALA A 555 -21.75 3.12 26.10
N ALA A 556 -21.20 3.86 27.06
CA ALA A 556 -21.47 3.65 28.48
C ALA A 556 -22.93 4.00 28.85
N TYR A 557 -23.44 5.12 28.36
CA TYR A 557 -24.77 5.59 28.72
C TYR A 557 -25.88 4.71 28.14
N LEU A 558 -25.86 4.45 26.83
CA LEU A 558 -26.89 3.67 26.13
C LEU A 558 -26.96 2.22 26.60
N THR A 559 -25.84 1.68 27.09
CA THR A 559 -25.81 0.31 27.63
C THR A 559 -26.04 0.23 29.13
N THR A 560 -26.34 1.35 29.81
CA THR A 560 -26.63 1.37 31.27
C THR A 560 -27.80 0.44 31.63
N PRO A 561 -28.91 0.39 30.87
CA PRO A 561 -30.01 -0.55 31.16
C PRO A 561 -29.54 -2.00 31.21
N CYS A 562 -28.66 -2.41 30.30
CA CYS A 562 -28.11 -3.76 30.23
C CYS A 562 -27.20 -4.08 31.42
N ASP A 563 -26.42 -3.09 31.89
CA ASP A 563 -25.56 -3.22 33.06
C ASP A 563 -26.36 -3.30 34.37
N VAL A 564 -27.45 -2.53 34.50
CA VAL A 564 -28.36 -2.63 35.65
C VAL A 564 -28.98 -4.03 35.73
N ILE A 565 -29.47 -4.58 34.61
CA ILE A 565 -30.02 -5.94 34.59
C ILE A 565 -28.93 -6.97 34.94
N LYS A 566 -27.72 -6.84 34.37
CA LYS A 566 -26.59 -7.74 34.67
C LYS A 566 -26.25 -7.74 36.16
N THR A 567 -26.06 -6.55 36.73
CA THR A 567 -25.65 -6.41 38.14
C THR A 567 -26.71 -6.97 39.09
N ARG A 568 -28.00 -6.72 38.84
CA ARG A 568 -29.10 -7.28 39.66
C ARG A 568 -29.22 -8.81 39.55
N LEU A 569 -28.94 -9.38 38.38
CA LEU A 569 -29.00 -10.84 38.17
C LEU A 569 -27.78 -11.58 38.77
N GLN A 570 -26.61 -10.94 38.82
CA GLN A 570 -25.37 -11.55 39.30
C GLN A 570 -25.13 -11.39 40.81
N VAL A 571 -25.78 -10.42 41.45
CA VAL A 571 -25.77 -10.29 42.91
C VAL A 571 -26.63 -11.40 43.52
N GLU A 572 -26.08 -12.16 44.47
CA GLU A 572 -26.86 -13.17 45.19
C GLU A 572 -27.96 -12.49 46.01
N ALA A 573 -29.21 -12.90 45.78
CA ALA A 573 -30.35 -12.42 46.55
C ALA A 573 -30.12 -12.71 48.03
N ARG A 574 -30.22 -11.68 48.88
CA ARG A 574 -30.16 -11.88 50.34
C ARG A 574 -31.40 -12.62 50.81
N LYS A 575 -31.34 -13.24 51.99
CA LYS A 575 -32.52 -13.81 52.65
C LYS A 575 -33.58 -12.70 52.79
N GLY A 576 -34.69 -12.81 52.05
CA GLY A 576 -35.79 -11.85 52.04
C GLY A 576 -35.89 -10.94 50.80
N GLU A 577 -34.94 -10.98 49.86
CA GLU A 577 -35.01 -10.24 48.59
C GLU A 577 -35.57 -11.10 47.45
N VAL A 578 -36.25 -10.46 46.48
CA VAL A 578 -36.84 -11.13 45.31
C VAL A 578 -35.73 -11.73 44.44
N GLY A 579 -35.68 -13.06 44.36
CA GLY A 579 -34.78 -13.76 43.45
C GLY A 579 -35.21 -13.60 41.99
N TYR A 580 -34.29 -13.25 41.10
CA TYR A 580 -34.56 -13.16 39.67
C TYR A 580 -34.32 -14.52 38.99
N THR A 581 -35.33 -15.06 38.31
CA THR A 581 -35.26 -16.35 37.60
C THR A 581 -34.60 -16.26 36.22
N GLY A 582 -34.53 -15.07 35.62
CA GLY A 582 -33.91 -14.85 34.33
C GLY A 582 -33.93 -13.39 33.88
N LEU A 583 -33.30 -13.13 32.72
CA LEU A 583 -33.09 -11.78 32.17
C LEU A 583 -34.42 -11.03 31.94
N ARG A 584 -35.39 -11.69 31.29
CA ARG A 584 -36.71 -11.11 31.00
C ARG A 584 -37.52 -10.86 32.27
N HIS A 585 -37.42 -11.76 33.24
CA HIS A 585 -38.08 -11.61 34.54
C HIS A 585 -37.51 -10.40 35.29
N CYS A 586 -36.18 -10.28 35.36
CA CYS A 586 -35.50 -9.15 35.97
C CYS A 586 -35.89 -7.81 35.32
N ALA A 587 -35.85 -7.72 33.97
CA ALA A 587 -36.24 -6.51 33.26
C ALA A 587 -37.72 -6.12 33.52
N ARG A 588 -38.64 -7.10 33.51
CA ARG A 588 -40.06 -6.84 33.77
C ARG A 588 -40.31 -6.41 35.22
N THR A 589 -39.64 -7.04 36.19
CA THR A 589 -39.76 -6.69 37.60
C THR A 589 -39.22 -5.29 37.88
N ILE A 590 -38.04 -4.93 37.34
CA ILE A 590 -37.48 -3.57 37.48
C ILE A 590 -38.45 -2.53 36.90
N LEU A 591 -39.01 -2.78 35.71
CA LEU A 591 -39.95 -1.86 35.09
C LEU A 591 -41.24 -1.70 35.90
N LYS A 592 -41.73 -2.79 36.51
CA LYS A 592 -42.98 -2.80 37.30
C LYS A 592 -42.81 -2.20 38.70
N GLU A 593 -41.68 -2.45 39.37
CA GLU A 593 -41.46 -2.09 40.78
C GLU A 593 -40.66 -0.80 40.97
N GLU A 594 -39.63 -0.55 40.15
CA GLU A 594 -38.74 0.63 40.28
C GLU A 594 -38.94 1.67 39.15
N GLY A 595 -39.64 1.31 38.07
CA GLY A 595 -39.95 2.17 36.94
C GLY A 595 -38.79 2.35 35.93
N PHE A 596 -39.05 3.06 34.82
CA PHE A 596 -38.08 3.19 33.72
C PHE A 596 -36.77 3.91 34.11
N LYS A 597 -36.84 4.89 35.03
CA LYS A 597 -35.66 5.64 35.49
C LYS A 597 -34.64 4.74 36.22
N ALA A 598 -35.08 3.61 36.77
CA ALA A 598 -34.20 2.67 37.47
C ALA A 598 -33.14 2.04 36.54
N PHE A 599 -33.45 1.85 35.26
CA PHE A 599 -32.50 1.31 34.27
C PHE A 599 -31.31 2.22 33.99
N PHE A 600 -31.42 3.53 34.27
CA PHE A 600 -30.34 4.49 34.06
C PHE A 600 -29.66 4.90 35.38
N LYS A 601 -30.05 4.28 36.51
CA LYS A 601 -29.47 4.56 37.82
C LYS A 601 -27.99 4.16 37.82
N GLY A 602 -27.11 5.14 38.02
CA GLY A 602 -25.65 4.95 37.96
C GLY A 602 -25.01 5.25 36.60
N GLY A 603 -25.78 5.69 35.60
CA GLY A 603 -25.27 6.09 34.28
C GLY A 603 -24.13 7.11 34.31
N PRO A 604 -24.28 8.27 34.99
CA PRO A 604 -23.19 9.25 35.11
C PRO A 604 -21.93 8.69 35.78
N ALA A 605 -22.10 7.89 36.84
CA ALA A 605 -20.99 7.23 37.53
C ALA A 605 -20.33 6.13 36.69
N ARG A 606 -21.00 5.66 35.64
CA ARG A 606 -20.42 4.76 34.63
C ARG A 606 -19.64 5.54 33.59
N ILE A 607 -20.16 6.65 33.08
CA ILE A 607 -19.44 7.53 32.13
C ILE A 607 -18.12 8.02 32.72
N ILE A 608 -18.15 8.57 33.94
CA ILE A 608 -16.97 9.14 34.62
C ILE A 608 -15.85 8.09 34.82
N ARG A 609 -16.23 6.82 34.97
CA ARG A 609 -15.27 5.71 35.05
C ARG A 609 -14.81 5.25 33.68
N SER A 610 -15.76 4.89 32.81
CA SER A 610 -15.47 4.19 31.57
C SER A 610 -14.74 5.09 30.57
N SER A 611 -15.17 6.34 30.42
CA SER A 611 -14.63 7.27 29.42
C SER A 611 -13.11 7.48 29.59
N PRO A 612 -12.58 7.86 30.77
CA PRO A 612 -11.13 8.00 30.95
C PRO A 612 -10.38 6.68 30.77
N GLN A 613 -10.94 5.57 31.25
CA GLN A 613 -10.27 4.26 31.18
C GLN A 613 -10.01 3.86 29.72
N PHE A 614 -11.01 4.08 28.87
CA PHE A 614 -10.96 3.80 27.44
C PHE A 614 -10.04 4.77 26.69
N GLY A 615 -10.05 6.06 27.04
CA GLY A 615 -9.11 7.05 26.50
C GLY A 615 -7.65 6.69 26.77
N PHE A 616 -7.29 6.36 28.02
CA PHE A 616 -5.94 5.93 28.37
C PHE A 616 -5.58 4.59 27.73
N THR A 617 -6.49 3.61 27.72
CA THR A 617 -6.24 2.30 27.11
C THR A 617 -5.89 2.43 25.63
N LEU A 618 -6.67 3.18 24.85
CA LEU A 618 -6.42 3.30 23.42
C LEU A 618 -5.22 4.18 23.08
N ALA A 619 -5.04 5.31 23.78
CA ALA A 619 -3.85 6.12 23.60
C ALA A 619 -2.58 5.31 23.87
N SER A 620 -2.59 4.48 24.93
CA SER A 620 -1.48 3.57 25.21
C SER A 620 -1.35 2.44 24.20
N TYR A 621 -2.44 1.87 23.71
CA TYR A 621 -2.39 0.82 22.69
C TYR A 621 -1.74 1.34 21.40
N GLU A 622 -2.15 2.51 20.92
CA GLU A 622 -1.59 3.11 19.71
C GLU A 622 -0.14 3.58 19.89
N LEU A 623 0.21 4.11 21.07
CA LEU A 623 1.60 4.44 21.40
C LEU A 623 2.49 3.19 21.47
N LEU A 624 1.99 2.12 22.08
CA LEU A 624 2.71 0.85 22.19
C LEU A 624 2.90 0.21 20.82
N GLN A 625 1.89 0.28 19.93
CA GLN A 625 2.05 -0.14 18.54
C GLN A 625 3.11 0.69 17.79
N LYS A 626 3.18 2.01 18.03
CA LYS A 626 4.21 2.88 17.44
C LYS A 626 5.61 2.60 17.97
N TRP A 627 5.76 2.26 19.25
CA TRP A 627 7.05 2.07 19.92
C TRP A 627 7.59 0.64 19.83
N LEU A 628 6.68 -0.34 19.77
CA LEU A 628 6.97 -1.76 19.59
C LEU A 628 6.29 -2.25 18.31
N PRO A 629 6.69 -1.75 17.12
CA PRO A 629 6.26 -2.36 15.87
C PRO A 629 6.84 -3.78 15.81
N MET A 630 6.04 -4.75 15.35
CA MET A 630 6.54 -6.11 15.16
C MET A 630 7.72 -6.11 14.17
N PRO A 631 8.81 -6.84 14.43
CA PRO A 631 9.84 -7.07 13.42
C PRO A 631 9.22 -7.86 12.26
N GLY A 632 9.08 -7.22 11.10
CA GLY A 632 8.29 -7.71 9.95
C GLY A 632 7.00 -6.92 9.69
N HIS A 633 6.55 -6.10 10.64
CA HIS A 633 5.62 -5.00 10.38
C HIS A 633 6.42 -3.82 9.82
N GLU A 634 6.83 -3.95 8.56
CA GLU A 634 6.75 -2.76 7.72
C GLU A 634 5.27 -2.34 7.74
N GLU A 635 4.98 -1.06 7.85
CA GLU A 635 3.74 -0.57 7.26
C GLU A 635 3.77 -1.10 5.84
N VAL A 636 2.95 -2.10 5.56
CA VAL A 636 2.68 -2.56 4.22
C VAL A 636 1.89 -1.42 3.55
N THR A 637 2.58 -0.33 3.21
CA THR A 637 2.51 0.08 1.82
C THR A 637 2.96 -1.16 1.05
N PRO A 638 2.15 -1.68 0.14
CA PRO A 638 2.43 -2.94 -0.53
C PRO A 638 3.68 -2.78 -1.42
N SER A 639 4.86 -2.86 -0.82
CA SER A 639 6.14 -3.05 -1.49
C SER A 639 6.34 -4.55 -1.61
N GLY A 640 5.60 -5.13 -2.57
CA GLY A 640 5.56 -6.57 -2.73
C GLY A 640 4.25 -7.11 -3.29
N GLN A 641 3.33 -6.25 -3.73
CA GLN A 641 2.52 -6.66 -4.86
C GLN A 641 3.43 -6.66 -6.09
N ILE A 642 3.24 -7.68 -6.95
CA ILE A 642 3.38 -7.50 -8.39
C ILE A 642 2.33 -6.42 -8.73
N GLU A 643 2.62 -5.17 -8.37
CA GLU A 643 1.87 -4.02 -8.87
C GLU A 643 2.23 -3.98 -10.35
N PRO A 644 1.24 -4.04 -11.24
CA PRO A 644 1.48 -3.95 -12.65
C PRO A 644 2.27 -2.69 -12.93
N GLY A 645 3.51 -2.86 -13.40
CA GLY A 645 4.38 -1.78 -13.75
C GLY A 645 3.67 -0.94 -14.81
N VAL A 646 3.15 0.21 -14.39
CA VAL A 646 2.58 1.27 -15.25
C VAL A 646 1.12 1.07 -15.70
N GLY A 647 0.44 -0.03 -15.36
CA GLY A 647 -0.92 -0.27 -15.86
C GLY A 647 -2.08 0.15 -14.97
N LEU A 648 -2.06 -0.18 -13.67
CA LEU A 648 -3.35 -0.37 -12.96
C LEU A 648 -3.68 0.61 -11.81
N GLN A 649 -2.74 1.46 -11.40
CA GLN A 649 -3.00 2.59 -10.51
C GLN A 649 -2.10 3.76 -10.94
N GLY A 650 -2.66 4.97 -11.06
CA GLY A 650 -1.92 6.16 -11.49
C GLY A 650 -0.56 6.22 -10.80
N ALA A 651 0.50 6.36 -11.60
CA ALA A 651 1.87 6.18 -11.12
C ALA A 651 2.15 7.07 -9.89
N LYS A 652 2.22 6.45 -8.71
CA LYS A 652 2.44 7.13 -7.43
C LYS A 652 3.88 7.68 -7.28
N ALA A 653 4.74 7.43 -8.27
CA ALA A 653 6.11 7.95 -8.29
C ALA A 653 6.12 9.46 -8.55
N PRO A 654 7.05 10.22 -7.94
CA PRO A 654 7.17 11.65 -8.24
C PRO A 654 7.43 11.89 -9.74
N LEU A 655 6.77 12.91 -10.30
CA LEU A 655 6.80 13.27 -11.73
C LEU A 655 8.21 13.29 -12.36
N PRO A 656 9.28 13.81 -11.70
CA PRO A 656 10.63 13.82 -12.27
C PRO A 656 11.18 12.40 -12.57
N TYR A 657 10.86 11.41 -11.73
CA TYR A 657 11.28 10.02 -11.93
C TYR A 657 10.56 9.40 -13.14
N LEU A 658 9.25 9.64 -13.25
CA LEU A 658 8.46 9.15 -14.38
C LEU A 658 8.95 9.72 -15.70
N ARG A 659 9.30 11.01 -15.72
CA ARG A 659 9.86 11.68 -16.90
C ARG A 659 11.24 11.17 -17.27
N SER A 660 12.11 10.94 -16.28
CA SER A 660 13.43 10.34 -16.51
C SER A 660 13.29 8.96 -17.17
N ARG A 661 12.38 8.13 -16.65
CA ARG A 661 12.09 6.80 -17.22
C ARG A 661 11.49 6.88 -18.62
N ASN A 662 10.52 7.77 -18.84
CA ASN A 662 9.87 7.92 -20.15
C ASN A 662 10.87 8.45 -21.20
N ALA A 663 11.78 9.35 -20.80
CA ALA A 663 12.89 9.79 -21.64
C ALA A 663 13.79 8.61 -22.05
N LEU A 664 14.13 7.72 -21.11
CA LEU A 664 14.90 6.51 -21.42
C LEU A 664 14.16 5.58 -22.37
N LYS A 665 12.85 5.37 -22.18
CA LYS A 665 12.04 4.55 -23.12
C LYS A 665 12.11 5.12 -24.54
N LEU A 666 12.02 6.43 -24.68
CA LEU A 666 12.10 7.14 -25.96
C LEU A 666 13.52 7.10 -26.56
N ILE A 667 14.57 7.13 -25.73
CA ILE A 667 15.95 6.95 -26.20
C ILE A 667 16.18 5.51 -26.67
N LEU A 668 15.68 4.51 -25.94
CA LEU A 668 15.78 3.09 -26.31
C LEU A 668 14.98 2.74 -27.58
N ASP A 669 13.99 3.57 -27.95
CA ASP A 669 13.26 3.43 -29.21
C ASP A 669 14.16 3.68 -30.45
N LEU A 670 15.24 4.44 -30.30
CA LEU A 670 16.24 4.66 -31.34
C LEU A 670 17.05 3.39 -31.58
N ASP A 671 17.59 2.81 -30.49
CA ASP A 671 18.31 1.54 -30.47
C ASP A 671 18.43 1.06 -29.01
N GLU A 672 18.25 -0.25 -28.78
CA GLU A 672 18.24 -0.83 -27.43
C GLU A 672 19.62 -0.81 -26.73
N ASN A 673 20.69 -0.55 -27.49
CA ASN A 673 22.06 -0.55 -27.00
C ASN A 673 22.57 0.86 -26.64
N ILE A 674 21.78 1.90 -26.89
CA ILE A 674 22.14 3.26 -26.50
C ILE A 674 22.26 3.32 -24.97
N GLY A 675 23.48 3.59 -24.51
CA GLY A 675 23.82 3.69 -23.08
C GLY A 675 24.19 2.40 -22.37
N ARG A 676 24.31 1.27 -23.08
CA ARG A 676 24.98 0.09 -22.50
C ARG A 676 26.48 0.36 -22.40
N ILE A 677 27.08 0.01 -21.25
CA ILE A 677 28.54 -0.02 -21.12
C ILE A 677 29.05 -1.11 -22.07
N LYS A 678 29.69 -0.71 -23.17
CA LYS A 678 30.34 -1.67 -24.08
C LYS A 678 31.55 -2.26 -23.35
N ILE A 679 31.41 -3.48 -22.85
CA ILE A 679 32.54 -4.27 -22.37
C ILE A 679 33.52 -4.34 -23.55
N PRO A 680 34.80 -3.93 -23.38
CA PRO A 680 35.79 -4.05 -24.45
C PRO A 680 35.79 -5.49 -24.95
N GLN A 681 35.76 -5.69 -26.27
CA GLN A 681 35.92 -7.02 -26.88
C GLN A 681 37.14 -7.71 -26.26
N ALA A 682 37.06 -9.03 -26.05
CA ALA A 682 38.12 -9.83 -25.40
C ALA A 682 39.51 -9.61 -26.03
N ASP A 683 39.57 -9.29 -27.32
CA ASP A 683 40.80 -8.97 -28.05
C ASP A 683 41.53 -7.71 -27.54
N LYS A 684 40.83 -6.83 -26.81
CA LYS A 684 41.36 -5.63 -26.15
C LYS A 684 41.55 -5.78 -24.64
N TRP A 685 41.28 -6.97 -24.08
CA TRP A 685 41.57 -7.23 -22.68
C TRP A 685 43.08 -7.29 -22.44
N PRO A 686 43.57 -6.90 -21.24
CA PRO A 686 44.94 -7.16 -20.84
C PRO A 686 45.27 -8.64 -21.06
N LYS A 687 46.46 -8.97 -21.59
CA LYS A 687 46.87 -10.34 -21.96
C LYS A 687 46.64 -11.40 -20.88
N PHE A 688 46.56 -11.03 -19.60
CA PHE A 688 46.30 -11.95 -18.49
C PHE A 688 44.82 -12.34 -18.31
N MET A 689 43.87 -11.60 -18.92
CA MET A 689 42.44 -11.93 -18.93
C MET A 689 41.99 -12.60 -20.24
N GLN A 690 42.85 -12.61 -21.26
CA GLN A 690 42.61 -13.39 -22.48
C GLN A 690 42.85 -14.87 -22.16
N THR A 691 41.78 -15.67 -22.05
CA THR A 691 41.90 -17.12 -21.95
C THR A 691 42.71 -17.65 -23.14
N PRO A 692 43.75 -18.48 -22.92
CA PRO A 692 44.54 -19.01 -24.03
C PRO A 692 43.63 -19.85 -24.92
N SER A 693 43.58 -19.50 -26.21
CA SER A 693 42.92 -20.29 -27.23
C SER A 693 43.53 -21.68 -27.24
N THR A 694 42.79 -22.69 -26.81
CA THR A 694 43.11 -24.09 -27.08
C THR A 694 42.94 -24.32 -28.57
N ASN A 695 44.05 -24.61 -29.26
CA ASN A 695 44.07 -25.16 -30.62
C ASN A 695 43.23 -26.43 -30.73
#